data_AF-A0A9P1AWE2-F1
#
_entry.id   AF-A0A9P1AWE2-F1
#
_cell.length_a   1.000
_cell.length_b   1.000
_cell.length_c   1.000
_cell.angle_alpha   90.00
_cell.angle_beta   90.00
_cell.angle_gamma   90.00
#
_symmetry.space_group_name_H-M   'P 1'
#
loop_
_entity.id
_entity.type
_entity.pdbx_description
1 polymer ?
#
loop_
_entity_poly.entity_id
_entity_poly.type
_entity_poly.pdbx_seq_one_letter_code
_entity_poly.pdbx_strand_id
1 'polypeptide(L)'
;MSGNERTVMTESPFRTGTPSKMPSAFGEKTYVSKEEHEKERTRWLGKMEEVEKRLMDAEIMNSSLTINKAELKKRIVEMEKGQRPMIDANRKLSDRNKTLQQEMKKIEQRFCHSRDDFLTLKDVHERLLKENACLKEKRVSPEKLEELSRYRNKVLEYSKCITALRSSAYEKDKRYEMLVQKFKRLQKCLKKSENDDDRMSNGGSDCSAASTVSLDTITEDFEEVFAKDIETDYQALYRENAELQRALNELQLNTSDLSEESFLRDQISFANSTIEQQQLVIDATQDMMSQTAQLKSTIAGQQEHIRCLEQTIEDLREQIESQTERNDVLEFQVLEMEENQKQQEVTEKANVQFEKEKAQLQKELDEVKKAHCEQLKTIMVIKQELEAVKSAAPANLSVSESEEVKNLKQKLEKAEAANTSINEELRSASKELGKIRFQMQGKENDLSRERKMTEALSAQLQSVVSSSQEEALKKEEELKKLRTTVDEQKAQMEKMAAEKKDVDQRLKNLEKEYAAYRDEQRPEIRTELERRYEEAKYRLNSALEKIHDYELLYEAAKKSEKDGTISKHLEEELIEVKEFNAHLERQFQAQSDIIEALKKKLLQHRSFCDKINKLSELEDASRIQEELVMFSRENNCDEGKLAANIALIIKDIRKNTFYSPLEISTAHHKIRPYSSVDSSAEWQSNSSEGIVSPDEHDE
;
A
#
# COMPACT_ATOMS: atom_id res chain seq x y z
N MET A 1 -39.96 20.24 6.57
CA MET A 1 -40.93 20.64 7.62
C MET A 1 -41.56 21.93 7.16
N SER A 2 -42.77 21.83 6.59
CA SER A 2 -43.59 22.98 6.21
C SER A 2 -44.22 23.57 7.47
N GLY A 3 -43.67 24.69 7.94
CA GLY A 3 -44.31 25.52 8.95
C GLY A 3 -45.53 26.19 8.33
N ASN A 4 -46.71 25.66 8.64
CA ASN A 4 -47.99 26.30 8.40
C ASN A 4 -48.13 27.45 9.41
N GLU A 5 -47.59 28.63 9.10
CA GLU A 5 -47.97 29.85 9.82
C GLU A 5 -49.32 30.33 9.27
N ARG A 6 -50.39 29.87 9.90
CA ARG A 6 -51.69 30.53 9.83
C ARG A 6 -51.55 31.89 10.49
N THR A 7 -51.38 32.94 9.70
CA THR A 7 -51.68 34.30 10.15
C THR A 7 -53.18 34.40 10.35
N VAL A 8 -53.60 34.25 11.60
CA VAL A 8 -54.95 34.55 12.06
C VAL A 8 -55.16 36.05 11.87
N MET A 9 -55.97 36.41 10.86
CA MET A 9 -56.61 37.72 10.80
C MET A 9 -57.45 37.86 12.08
N THR A 10 -57.02 38.71 13.00
CA THR A 10 -57.86 39.14 14.11
C THR A 10 -59.00 39.96 13.53
N GLU A 11 -60.19 39.39 13.60
CA GLU A 11 -61.44 40.07 13.34
C GLU A 11 -61.53 41.33 14.21
N SER A 12 -61.76 42.46 13.55
CA SER A 12 -62.15 43.72 14.18
C SER A 12 -63.41 43.49 15.02
N PRO A 13 -63.41 43.81 16.33
CA PRO A 13 -64.62 43.75 17.10
C PRO A 13 -65.50 44.94 16.72
N PHE A 14 -66.56 44.67 15.96
CA PHE A 14 -67.79 45.46 16.01
C PHE A 14 -68.27 45.49 17.47
N ARG A 15 -67.81 46.46 18.25
CA ARG A 15 -68.49 46.89 19.47
C ARG A 15 -69.50 47.94 19.06
N THR A 16 -70.76 47.55 19.20
CA THR A 16 -71.94 48.39 19.17
C THR A 16 -71.74 49.62 20.07
N GLY A 17 -71.73 50.79 19.44
CA GLY A 17 -71.73 52.08 20.12
C GLY A 17 -73.02 52.30 20.90
N THR A 18 -72.86 52.87 22.09
CA THR A 18 -73.90 53.60 22.80
C THR A 18 -74.22 54.93 22.08
N PRO A 19 -75.46 55.43 22.15
CA PRO A 19 -75.91 56.55 21.33
C PRO A 19 -75.42 57.89 21.89
N SER A 20 -74.82 58.72 21.02
CA SER A 20 -74.56 60.15 21.26
C SER A 20 -75.50 61.01 20.41
N LYS A 21 -76.00 62.08 21.02
CA LYS A 21 -77.12 62.95 20.61
C LYS A 21 -76.97 63.61 19.24
N MET A 22 -78.09 63.69 18.50
CA MET A 22 -78.29 64.62 17.38
C MET A 22 -78.51 66.07 17.88
N PRO A 23 -77.97 67.09 17.19
CA PRO A 23 -78.54 68.43 17.20
C PRO A 23 -79.39 68.66 15.95
N SER A 24 -80.63 69.10 16.18
CA SER A 24 -81.61 69.57 15.20
C SER A 24 -81.35 71.03 14.82
N ALA A 25 -81.35 71.35 13.53
CA ALA A 25 -81.89 72.61 13.02
C ALA A 25 -81.98 72.60 11.48
N PHE A 26 -83.18 72.74 10.94
CA PHE A 26 -83.42 73.17 9.56
C PHE A 26 -84.52 74.23 9.57
N GLY A 27 -84.30 75.31 8.81
CA GLY A 27 -85.38 76.12 8.22
C GLY A 27 -85.19 77.63 8.32
N GLU A 28 -84.93 78.30 7.19
CA GLU A 28 -85.90 79.21 6.53
C GLU A 28 -85.37 79.67 5.15
N LYS A 29 -86.28 79.89 4.19
CA LYS A 29 -86.00 80.22 2.78
C LYS A 29 -86.12 81.72 2.51
N THR A 30 -85.08 82.33 1.95
CA THR A 30 -85.08 83.74 1.49
C THR A 30 -84.95 83.81 -0.03
N TYR A 31 -85.75 84.67 -0.66
CA TYR A 31 -85.72 84.94 -2.11
C TYR A 31 -84.42 85.66 -2.48
N VAL A 32 -83.56 84.98 -3.24
CA VAL A 32 -82.19 85.43 -3.59
C VAL A 32 -82.22 86.39 -4.78
N SER A 33 -81.53 87.53 -4.67
CA SER A 33 -81.45 88.54 -5.74
C SER A 33 -80.65 88.02 -6.94
N LYS A 34 -80.86 88.58 -8.14
CA LYS A 34 -80.15 88.12 -9.36
C LYS A 34 -78.62 88.22 -9.22
N GLU A 35 -78.12 89.21 -8.50
CA GLU A 35 -76.68 89.38 -8.25
C GLU A 35 -76.16 88.35 -7.23
N GLU A 36 -76.94 88.05 -6.19
CA GLU A 36 -76.62 86.99 -5.22
C GLU A 36 -76.68 85.61 -5.86
N HIS A 37 -77.63 85.41 -6.77
CA HIS A 37 -77.74 84.19 -7.57
C HIS A 37 -76.54 84.03 -8.50
N GLU A 38 -76.02 85.11 -9.10
CA GLU A 38 -74.82 85.06 -9.93
C GLU A 38 -73.55 84.83 -9.10
N LYS A 39 -73.42 85.45 -7.91
CA LYS A 39 -72.32 85.19 -6.97
C LYS A 39 -72.32 83.74 -6.47
N GLU A 40 -73.49 83.23 -6.11
CA GLU A 40 -73.64 81.84 -5.67
C GLU A 40 -73.41 80.87 -6.84
N ARG A 41 -73.85 81.22 -8.07
CA ARG A 41 -73.51 80.47 -9.29
C ARG A 41 -71.99 80.41 -9.51
N THR A 42 -71.27 81.54 -9.45
CA THR A 42 -69.81 81.57 -9.60
C THR A 42 -69.10 80.79 -8.49
N ARG A 43 -69.61 80.87 -7.26
CA ARG A 43 -69.10 80.08 -6.13
C ARG A 43 -69.32 78.57 -6.34
N TRP A 44 -70.48 78.16 -6.83
CA TRP A 44 -70.76 76.77 -7.17
C TRP A 44 -69.94 76.30 -8.36
N LEU A 45 -69.72 77.14 -9.37
CA LEU A 45 -68.81 76.83 -10.48
C LEU A 45 -67.38 76.63 -9.98
N GLY A 46 -66.85 77.53 -9.14
CA GLY A 46 -65.52 77.36 -8.54
C GLY A 46 -65.40 76.12 -7.65
N LYS A 47 -66.45 75.77 -6.89
CA LYS A 47 -66.50 74.51 -6.13
C LYS A 47 -66.56 73.28 -7.03
N MET A 48 -67.30 73.34 -8.14
CA MET A 48 -67.37 72.26 -9.13
C MET A 48 -66.01 72.07 -9.79
N GLU A 49 -65.36 73.15 -10.22
CA GLU A 49 -64.00 73.11 -10.78
C GLU A 49 -62.98 72.54 -9.77
N GLU A 50 -63.09 72.90 -8.49
CA GLU A 50 -62.24 72.33 -7.43
C GLU A 50 -62.48 70.82 -7.22
N VAL A 51 -63.75 70.39 -7.23
CA VAL A 51 -64.11 68.96 -7.12
C VAL A 51 -63.66 68.18 -8.35
N GLU A 52 -63.83 68.73 -9.55
CA GLU A 52 -63.35 68.14 -10.81
C GLU A 52 -61.82 68.01 -10.80
N LYS A 53 -61.11 69.05 -10.33
CA LYS A 53 -59.65 69.00 -10.16
C LYS A 53 -59.24 67.91 -9.17
N ARG A 54 -59.90 67.82 -8.01
CA ARG A 54 -59.61 66.75 -7.02
C ARG A 54 -59.93 65.36 -7.55
N LEU A 55 -60.99 65.23 -8.36
CA LEU A 55 -61.34 63.97 -9.01
C LEU A 55 -60.27 63.56 -10.02
N MET A 56 -59.80 64.50 -10.84
CA MET A 56 -58.70 64.28 -11.78
C MET A 56 -57.40 63.90 -11.06
N ASP A 57 -57.05 64.60 -9.97
CA ASP A 57 -55.88 64.27 -9.14
C ASP A 57 -56.02 62.86 -8.51
N ALA A 58 -57.22 62.48 -8.06
CA ALA A 58 -57.50 61.15 -7.53
C ALA A 58 -57.42 60.05 -8.61
N GLU A 59 -57.87 60.32 -9.83
CA GLU A 59 -57.75 59.41 -10.97
C GLU A 59 -56.28 59.19 -11.35
N ILE A 60 -55.49 60.26 -11.40
CA ILE A 60 -54.04 60.18 -11.63
C ILE A 60 -53.35 59.36 -10.53
N MET A 61 -53.71 59.60 -9.26
CA MET A 61 -53.17 58.84 -8.13
C MET A 61 -53.55 57.36 -8.20
N ASN A 62 -54.80 57.04 -8.54
CA ASN A 62 -55.29 55.66 -8.63
C ASN A 62 -54.64 54.91 -9.81
N SER A 63 -54.42 55.59 -10.94
CA SER A 63 -53.66 55.06 -12.07
C SER A 63 -52.21 54.75 -11.68
N SER A 64 -51.54 55.70 -11.00
CA SER A 64 -50.19 55.50 -10.46
C SER A 64 -50.11 54.32 -9.48
N LEU A 65 -51.10 54.19 -8.59
CA LEU A 65 -51.17 53.07 -7.64
C LEU A 65 -51.37 51.71 -8.35
N THR A 66 -52.14 51.69 -9.44
CA THR A 66 -52.33 50.49 -10.25
C THR A 66 -51.03 50.06 -10.95
N ILE A 67 -50.28 51.01 -11.49
CA ILE A 67 -48.96 50.77 -12.09
C ILE A 67 -47.99 50.26 -11.02
N ASN A 68 -47.88 50.95 -9.88
CA ASN A 68 -47.02 50.52 -8.77
C ASN A 68 -47.37 49.10 -8.28
N LYS A 69 -48.66 48.76 -8.20
CA LYS A 69 -49.10 47.40 -7.83
C LYS A 69 -48.67 46.35 -8.86
N ALA A 70 -48.74 46.67 -10.15
CA ALA A 70 -48.27 45.78 -11.21
C ALA A 70 -46.75 45.61 -11.18
N GLU A 71 -46.00 46.71 -10.98
CA GLU A 71 -44.54 46.68 -10.83
C GLU A 71 -44.09 45.88 -9.62
N LEU A 72 -44.75 46.04 -8.46
CA LEU A 72 -44.46 45.25 -7.26
C LEU A 72 -44.73 43.76 -7.48
N LYS A 73 -45.85 43.40 -8.12
CA LYS A 73 -46.13 42.00 -8.47
C LYS A 73 -45.07 41.41 -9.40
N LYS A 74 -44.66 42.17 -10.42
CA LYS A 74 -43.58 41.77 -11.32
C LYS A 74 -42.28 41.56 -10.55
N ARG A 75 -41.94 42.48 -9.64
CA ARG A 75 -40.76 42.40 -8.79
C ARG A 75 -40.76 41.18 -7.87
N ILE A 76 -41.90 40.84 -7.27
CA ILE A 76 -42.07 39.63 -6.45
C ILE A 76 -41.79 38.37 -7.28
N VAL A 77 -42.39 38.25 -8.47
CA VAL A 77 -42.17 37.10 -9.35
C VAL A 77 -40.71 37.01 -9.81
N GLU A 78 -40.07 38.13 -10.12
CA GLU A 78 -38.65 38.17 -10.45
C GLU A 78 -37.76 37.69 -9.28
N MET A 79 -38.05 38.13 -8.05
CA MET A 79 -37.34 37.67 -6.85
C MET A 79 -37.57 36.18 -6.60
N GLU A 80 -38.79 35.68 -6.70
CA GLU A 80 -39.10 34.25 -6.54
C GLU A 80 -38.41 33.39 -7.60
N LYS A 81 -38.36 33.86 -8.85
CA LYS A 81 -37.63 33.20 -9.94
C LYS A 81 -36.12 33.16 -9.68
N GLY A 82 -35.56 34.19 -9.04
CA GLY A 82 -34.16 34.22 -8.62
C GLY A 82 -33.86 33.32 -7.41
N GLN A 83 -34.77 33.24 -6.44
CA GLN A 83 -34.59 32.44 -5.22
C GLN A 83 -34.75 30.93 -5.45
N ARG A 84 -35.63 30.51 -6.37
CA ARG A 84 -35.93 29.10 -6.60
C ARG A 84 -34.70 28.24 -6.98
N PRO A 85 -33.82 28.67 -7.91
CA PRO A 85 -32.55 27.97 -8.18
C PRO A 85 -31.64 27.86 -6.96
N MET A 86 -31.61 28.90 -6.10
CA MET A 86 -30.81 28.86 -4.87
C MET A 86 -31.34 27.84 -3.86
N ILE A 87 -32.67 27.75 -3.71
CA ILE A 87 -33.31 26.74 -2.86
C ILE A 87 -33.02 25.34 -3.38
N ASP A 88 -33.13 25.11 -4.69
CA ASP A 88 -32.83 23.82 -5.31
C ASP A 88 -31.34 23.45 -5.18
N ALA A 89 -30.44 24.43 -5.33
CA ALA A 89 -29.01 24.24 -5.10
C ALA A 89 -28.72 23.86 -3.64
N ASN A 90 -29.32 24.57 -2.67
CA ASN A 90 -29.19 24.27 -1.25
C ASN A 90 -29.74 22.88 -0.89
N ARG A 91 -30.85 22.47 -1.52
CA ARG A 91 -31.40 21.11 -1.35
C ARG A 91 -30.43 20.06 -1.86
N LYS A 92 -29.87 20.23 -3.06
CA LYS A 92 -28.84 19.33 -3.61
C LYS A 92 -27.59 19.28 -2.73
N LEU A 93 -27.15 20.41 -2.19
CA LEU A 93 -26.03 20.47 -1.25
C LEU A 93 -26.36 19.71 0.05
N SER A 94 -27.56 19.85 0.58
CA SER A 94 -28.01 19.12 1.77
C SER A 94 -28.02 17.60 1.55
N ASP A 95 -28.51 17.14 0.39
CA ASP A 95 -28.53 15.71 0.05
C ASP A 95 -27.11 15.16 -0.19
N ARG A 96 -26.22 15.93 -0.81
CA ARG A 96 -24.78 15.60 -0.89
C ARG A 96 -24.16 15.50 0.50
N ASN A 97 -24.47 16.45 1.39
CA ASN A 97 -23.93 16.45 2.75
C ASN A 97 -24.40 15.22 3.56
N LYS A 98 -25.67 14.80 3.39
CA LYS A 98 -26.16 13.54 3.98
C LYS A 98 -25.42 12.32 3.45
N THR A 99 -25.12 12.29 2.15
CA THR A 99 -24.37 11.20 1.53
C THR A 99 -22.95 11.14 2.10
N LEU A 100 -22.27 12.29 2.17
CA LEU A 100 -20.93 12.40 2.77
C LEU A 100 -20.93 12.00 4.24
N GLN A 101 -21.94 12.37 5.03
CA GLN A 101 -22.07 11.93 6.42
C GLN A 101 -22.24 10.41 6.54
N GLN A 102 -22.97 9.77 5.63
CA GLN A 102 -23.09 8.31 5.60
C GLN A 102 -21.77 7.64 5.22
N GLU A 103 -21.04 8.19 4.25
CA GLU A 103 -19.71 7.70 3.87
C GLU A 103 -18.70 7.86 5.01
N MET A 104 -18.72 9.00 5.70
CA MET A 104 -17.89 9.26 6.88
C MET A 104 -18.15 8.22 7.98
N LYS A 105 -19.43 7.94 8.29
CA LYS A 105 -19.79 6.86 9.24
C LYS A 105 -19.30 5.48 8.81
N LYS A 106 -19.36 5.15 7.52
CA LYS A 106 -18.81 3.89 7.00
C LYS A 106 -17.29 3.82 7.13
N ILE A 107 -16.60 4.94 6.95
CA ILE A 107 -15.14 5.03 7.14
C ILE A 107 -14.79 4.89 8.62
N GLU A 108 -15.47 5.61 9.51
CA GLU A 108 -15.31 5.51 10.97
C GLU A 108 -15.53 4.07 11.44
N GLN A 109 -16.59 3.41 10.96
CA GLN A 109 -16.85 2.02 11.29
C GLN A 109 -15.71 1.12 10.80
N ARG A 110 -15.22 1.28 9.56
CA ARG A 110 -14.07 0.51 9.06
C ARG A 110 -12.80 0.77 9.87
N PHE A 111 -12.58 2.01 10.30
CA PHE A 111 -11.46 2.36 11.16
C PHE A 111 -11.54 1.69 12.53
N CYS A 112 -12.72 1.67 13.15
CA CYS A 112 -12.94 0.94 14.40
C CYS A 112 -12.60 -0.55 14.26
N HIS A 113 -13.11 -1.22 13.21
CA HIS A 113 -12.77 -2.64 12.96
C HIS A 113 -11.25 -2.81 12.74
N SER A 114 -10.62 -1.98 11.92
CA SER A 114 -9.17 -2.07 11.69
C SER A 114 -8.35 -1.84 12.96
N ARG A 115 -8.80 -0.98 13.88
CA ARG A 115 -8.16 -0.77 15.18
C ARG A 115 -8.29 -2.01 16.07
N ASP A 116 -9.47 -2.61 16.09
CA ASP A 116 -9.74 -3.81 16.89
C ASP A 116 -8.95 -5.03 16.34
N ASP A 117 -8.84 -5.14 15.01
CA ASP A 117 -7.96 -6.12 14.33
C ASP A 117 -6.49 -5.91 14.71
N PHE A 118 -6.02 -4.66 14.73
CA PHE A 118 -4.65 -4.33 15.11
C PHE A 118 -4.36 -4.69 16.58
N LEU A 119 -5.29 -4.42 17.49
CA LEU A 119 -5.18 -4.82 18.90
C LEU A 119 -5.09 -6.35 19.03
N THR A 120 -5.96 -7.07 18.32
CA THR A 120 -5.95 -8.54 18.31
C THR A 120 -4.63 -9.08 17.77
N LEU A 121 -4.10 -8.50 16.69
CA LEU A 121 -2.83 -8.89 16.11
C LEU A 121 -1.65 -8.61 17.06
N LYS A 122 -1.69 -7.49 17.79
CA LYS A 122 -0.70 -7.14 18.80
C LYS A 122 -0.69 -8.19 19.94
N ASP A 123 -1.86 -8.58 20.44
CA ASP A 123 -1.97 -9.58 21.52
C ASP A 123 -1.46 -10.96 21.07
N VAL A 124 -1.76 -11.35 19.83
CA VAL A 124 -1.22 -12.58 19.23
C VAL A 124 0.29 -12.50 19.08
N HIS A 125 0.83 -11.36 18.63
CA HIS A 125 2.26 -11.15 18.49
C HIS A 125 2.98 -11.24 19.85
N GLU A 126 2.46 -10.58 20.89
CA GLU A 126 3.00 -10.68 22.25
C GLU A 126 2.97 -12.12 22.78
N ARG A 127 1.90 -12.87 22.52
CA ARG A 127 1.79 -14.29 22.89
C ARG A 127 2.87 -15.14 22.20
N LEU A 128 3.07 -14.95 20.89
CA LEU A 128 4.10 -15.64 20.12
C LEU A 128 5.51 -15.30 20.60
N LEU A 129 5.77 -14.05 20.96
CA LEU A 129 7.05 -13.64 21.54
C LEU A 129 7.34 -14.37 22.85
N LYS A 130 6.34 -14.49 23.74
CA LYS A 130 6.46 -15.25 25.00
C LYS A 130 6.71 -16.74 24.75
N GLU A 131 5.99 -17.35 23.80
CA GLU A 131 6.19 -18.75 23.44
C GLU A 131 7.60 -18.99 22.85
N ASN A 132 8.06 -18.10 21.98
CA ASN A 132 9.40 -18.17 21.40
C ASN A 132 10.49 -18.06 22.48
N ALA A 133 10.32 -17.17 23.45
CA ALA A 133 11.21 -17.06 24.60
C ALA A 133 11.24 -18.37 25.43
N CYS A 134 10.07 -18.95 25.72
CA CYS A 134 9.98 -20.24 26.43
C CYS A 134 10.64 -21.39 25.65
N LEU A 135 10.48 -21.43 24.32
CA LEU A 135 11.12 -22.44 23.49
C LEU A 135 12.65 -22.28 23.44
N LYS A 136 13.15 -21.04 23.41
CA LYS A 136 14.59 -20.76 23.52
C LYS A 136 15.14 -21.24 24.86
N GLU A 137 14.45 -20.95 25.96
CA GLU A 137 14.82 -21.45 27.29
C GLU A 137 14.84 -22.99 27.34
N LYS A 138 13.81 -23.65 26.81
CA LYS A 138 13.77 -25.12 26.71
C LYS A 138 14.90 -25.71 25.86
N ARG A 139 15.34 -25.02 24.80
CA ARG A 139 16.49 -25.46 23.97
C ARG A 139 17.82 -25.34 24.69
N VAL A 140 17.95 -24.37 25.59
CA VAL A 140 19.18 -24.10 26.36
C VAL A 140 19.09 -24.71 27.77
N SER A 141 18.05 -25.50 28.05
CA SER A 141 17.86 -26.13 29.36
C SER A 141 19.10 -26.97 29.73
N PRO A 142 19.72 -26.70 30.90
CA PRO A 142 20.93 -27.37 31.33
C PRO A 142 20.79 -28.90 31.35
N GLU A 143 19.61 -29.40 31.73
CA GLU A 143 19.30 -30.83 31.78
C GLU A 143 19.43 -31.51 30.41
N LYS A 144 18.89 -30.91 29.33
CA LYS A 144 19.01 -31.48 27.98
C LYS A 144 20.43 -31.42 27.42
N LEU A 145 21.18 -30.37 27.77
CA LEU A 145 22.59 -30.25 27.39
C LEU A 145 23.44 -31.28 28.13
N GLU A 146 23.16 -31.52 29.41
CA GLU A 146 23.81 -32.55 30.20
C GLU A 146 23.46 -33.96 29.69
N GLU A 147 22.21 -34.22 29.33
CA GLU A 147 21.78 -35.50 28.75
C GLU A 147 22.49 -35.78 27.41
N LEU A 148 22.59 -34.77 26.53
CA LEU A 148 23.36 -34.88 25.28
C LEU A 148 24.85 -35.15 25.55
N SER A 149 25.43 -34.53 26.58
CA SER A 149 26.80 -34.80 27.02
C SER A 149 26.97 -36.24 27.49
N ARG A 150 26.02 -36.77 28.28
CA ARG A 150 26.00 -38.18 28.71
C ARG A 150 25.95 -39.15 27.52
N TYR A 151 25.09 -38.91 26.54
CA TYR A 151 25.02 -39.75 25.34
C TYR A 151 26.31 -39.70 24.52
N ARG A 152 26.93 -38.51 24.34
CA ARG A 152 28.22 -38.38 23.66
C ARG A 152 29.32 -39.20 24.34
N ASN A 153 29.38 -39.13 25.67
CA ASN A 153 30.33 -39.92 26.45
C ASN A 153 30.08 -41.43 26.31
N LYS A 154 28.82 -41.87 26.35
CA LYS A 154 28.46 -43.28 26.17
C LYS A 154 28.84 -43.82 24.79
N VAL A 155 28.62 -43.03 23.73
CA VAL A 155 29.05 -43.37 22.37
C VAL A 155 30.58 -43.45 22.27
N LEU A 156 31.30 -42.55 22.95
CA LEU A 156 32.75 -42.57 23.01
C LEU A 156 33.27 -43.85 23.68
N GLU A 157 32.67 -44.25 24.81
CA GLU A 157 33.02 -45.49 25.51
C GLU A 157 32.76 -46.72 24.64
N TYR A 158 31.60 -46.81 23.98
CA TYR A 158 31.34 -47.90 23.04
C TYR A 158 32.34 -47.93 21.89
N SER A 159 32.74 -46.77 21.37
CA SER A 159 33.75 -46.68 20.31
C SER A 159 35.12 -47.19 20.78
N LYS A 160 35.51 -46.89 22.02
CA LYS A 160 36.73 -47.45 22.64
C LYS A 160 36.65 -48.97 22.78
N CYS A 161 35.52 -49.49 23.28
CA CYS A 161 35.29 -50.93 23.41
C CYS A 161 35.38 -51.65 22.05
N ILE A 162 34.73 -51.12 21.01
CA ILE A 162 34.79 -51.67 19.65
C ILE A 162 36.23 -51.68 19.13
N THR A 163 36.98 -50.61 19.36
CA THR A 163 38.40 -50.53 18.94
C THR A 163 39.25 -51.57 19.66
N ALA A 164 39.09 -51.74 20.97
CA ALA A 164 39.81 -52.76 21.74
C ALA A 164 39.48 -54.18 21.26
N LEU A 165 38.20 -54.47 20.96
CA LEU A 165 37.78 -55.77 20.43
C LEU A 165 38.39 -56.06 19.07
N ARG A 166 38.44 -55.07 18.17
CA ARG A 166 39.10 -55.20 16.85
C ARG A 166 40.59 -55.50 16.99
N SER A 167 41.30 -54.78 17.86
CA SER A 167 42.72 -55.03 18.14
C SER A 167 42.95 -56.42 18.73
N SER A 168 42.07 -56.89 19.63
CA SER A 168 42.13 -58.23 20.19
C SER A 168 41.91 -59.33 19.14
N ALA A 169 40.96 -59.12 18.22
CA ALA A 169 40.70 -60.05 17.12
C ALA A 169 41.92 -60.16 16.19
N TYR A 170 42.52 -59.02 15.81
CA TYR A 170 43.73 -59.00 14.99
C TYR A 170 44.91 -59.76 15.64
N GLU A 171 45.11 -59.60 16.95
CA GLU A 171 46.17 -60.32 17.67
C GLU A 171 45.89 -61.83 17.75
N LYS A 172 44.62 -62.25 17.85
CA LYS A 172 44.24 -63.66 17.77
C LYS A 172 44.56 -64.24 16.39
N ASP A 173 44.23 -63.53 15.32
CA ASP A 173 44.53 -63.96 13.94
C ASP A 173 46.04 -64.13 13.72
N LYS A 174 46.84 -63.18 14.20
CA LYS A 174 48.30 -63.26 14.16
C LYS A 174 48.84 -64.48 14.92
N ARG A 175 48.30 -64.77 16.11
CA ARG A 175 48.68 -65.98 16.88
C ARG A 175 48.31 -67.26 16.12
N TYR A 176 47.14 -67.28 15.48
CA TYR A 176 46.69 -68.40 14.67
C TYR A 176 47.62 -68.63 13.47
N GLU A 177 48.00 -67.57 12.74
CA GLU A 177 48.99 -67.67 11.66
C GLU A 177 50.33 -68.25 12.13
N MET A 178 50.85 -67.78 13.26
CA MET A 178 52.09 -68.32 13.83
C MET A 178 51.94 -69.79 14.21
N LEU A 179 50.79 -70.20 14.76
CA LEU A 179 50.51 -71.60 15.08
C LEU A 179 50.47 -72.46 13.81
N VAL A 180 49.80 -71.98 12.75
CA VAL A 180 49.78 -72.65 11.45
C VAL A 180 51.17 -72.77 10.86
N GLN A 181 52.01 -71.73 10.96
CA GLN A 181 53.41 -71.80 10.51
C GLN A 181 54.22 -72.82 11.32
N LYS A 182 54.08 -72.86 12.64
CA LYS A 182 54.72 -73.88 13.50
C LYS A 182 54.24 -75.28 13.14
N PHE A 183 52.94 -75.47 12.91
CA PHE A 183 52.35 -76.74 12.50
C PHE A 183 52.88 -77.20 11.14
N LYS A 184 52.98 -76.28 10.15
CA LYS A 184 53.61 -76.58 8.86
C LYS A 184 55.09 -76.96 8.99
N ARG A 185 55.85 -76.34 9.92
CA ARG A 185 57.24 -76.73 10.22
C ARG A 185 57.30 -78.13 10.85
N LEU A 186 56.44 -78.42 11.82
CA LEU A 186 56.34 -79.75 12.44
C LEU A 186 55.97 -80.84 11.43
N GLN A 187 55.00 -80.59 10.55
CA GLN A 187 54.66 -81.52 9.47
C GLN A 187 55.84 -81.75 8.50
N LYS A 188 56.65 -80.72 8.21
CA LYS A 188 57.88 -80.89 7.42
C LYS A 188 58.95 -81.69 8.16
N CYS A 189 59.07 -81.57 9.47
CA CYS A 189 59.97 -82.39 10.28
C CYS A 189 59.49 -83.85 10.36
N LEU A 190 58.18 -84.09 10.49
CA LEU A 190 57.58 -85.44 10.45
C LEU A 190 57.76 -86.11 9.08
N LYS A 191 57.60 -85.36 7.98
CA LYS A 191 57.93 -85.87 6.63
C LYS A 191 59.44 -86.09 6.40
N LYS A 192 60.30 -85.53 7.26
CA LYS A 192 61.73 -85.81 7.30
C LYS A 192 62.08 -86.98 8.22
N SER A 193 61.18 -87.39 9.13
CA SER A 193 61.41 -88.51 10.05
C SER A 193 60.90 -89.86 9.54
N GLU A 194 60.17 -89.92 8.42
CA GLU A 194 59.88 -91.21 7.76
C GLU A 194 61.10 -91.82 7.05
N ASN A 195 62.19 -91.07 6.91
CA ASN A 195 63.46 -91.53 6.31
C ASN A 195 64.61 -91.68 7.33
N ASP A 196 64.35 -91.52 8.62
CA ASP A 196 65.27 -91.85 9.71
C ASP A 196 64.46 -92.60 10.78
N ASP A 197 64.23 -93.89 10.51
CA ASP A 197 63.94 -94.88 11.54
C ASP A 197 65.04 -94.84 12.61
N ASP A 198 64.62 -95.11 13.85
CA ASP A 198 65.47 -95.38 15.01
C ASP A 198 66.29 -94.21 15.56
N ARG A 199 65.69 -93.49 16.53
CA ARG A 199 66.27 -93.36 17.89
C ARG A 199 65.45 -92.45 18.83
N MET A 200 65.08 -93.06 19.96
CA MET A 200 65.01 -92.47 21.31
C MET A 200 63.81 -91.54 21.57
N SER A 201 62.85 -91.91 22.43
CA SER A 201 62.93 -92.11 23.88
C SER A 201 62.73 -90.83 24.71
N ASN A 202 61.74 -90.92 25.62
CA ASN A 202 61.68 -90.36 26.97
C ASN A 202 61.21 -88.92 27.29
N GLY A 203 60.31 -88.90 28.29
CA GLY A 203 60.07 -87.83 29.27
C GLY A 203 58.73 -87.14 29.08
N GLY A 204 57.69 -87.31 29.90
CA GLY A 204 57.61 -87.39 31.37
C GLY A 204 56.59 -86.30 31.78
N SER A 205 55.38 -86.66 32.22
CA SER A 205 54.97 -86.94 33.62
C SER A 205 54.70 -85.69 34.46
N ASP A 206 53.72 -85.83 35.35
CA ASP A 206 53.41 -85.06 36.57
C ASP A 206 52.56 -83.78 36.38
N CYS A 207 51.46 -83.52 37.10
CA CYS A 207 50.98 -84.10 38.36
C CYS A 207 49.48 -83.82 38.62
N SER A 208 48.86 -84.76 39.32
CA SER A 208 47.48 -84.84 39.80
C SER A 208 47.22 -84.08 41.10
N ALA A 209 45.95 -83.77 41.43
CA ALA A 209 45.21 -84.34 42.57
C ALA A 209 44.03 -83.47 43.09
N ALA A 210 42.82 -84.04 42.96
CA ALA A 210 41.68 -84.11 43.90
C ALA A 210 41.01 -82.84 44.51
N SER A 211 39.68 -82.76 44.34
CA SER A 211 38.73 -82.44 45.44
C SER A 211 37.29 -82.86 45.06
N THR A 212 36.62 -83.59 45.95
CA THR A 212 35.22 -84.06 45.86
C THR A 212 34.41 -83.43 47.00
N VAL A 213 33.28 -82.76 46.69
CA VAL A 213 32.38 -82.09 47.67
C VAL A 213 31.10 -82.92 47.86
N SER A 214 30.66 -83.08 49.11
CA SER A 214 29.49 -83.88 49.54
C SER A 214 28.15 -83.16 49.32
N LEU A 215 27.10 -83.92 49.02
CA LEU A 215 25.76 -83.45 48.66
C LEU A 215 24.90 -82.92 49.84
N ASP A 216 25.32 -83.08 51.08
CA ASP A 216 24.54 -82.64 52.25
C ASP A 216 24.61 -81.12 52.50
N THR A 217 25.63 -80.41 51.97
CA THR A 217 25.78 -78.96 52.12
C THR A 217 24.85 -78.14 51.22
N ILE A 218 24.15 -78.78 50.27
CA ILE A 218 23.29 -78.07 49.32
C ILE A 218 21.90 -77.82 49.94
N THR A 219 21.43 -78.69 50.82
CA THR A 219 20.06 -78.62 51.38
C THR A 219 19.89 -77.55 52.46
N GLU A 220 20.89 -77.34 53.32
CA GLU A 220 20.84 -76.28 54.35
C GLU A 220 20.92 -74.86 53.73
N ASP A 221 21.70 -74.70 52.67
CA ASP A 221 21.84 -73.41 51.96
C ASP A 221 20.54 -72.96 51.27
N PHE A 222 19.65 -73.88 50.88
CA PHE A 222 18.38 -73.51 50.27
C PHE A 222 17.32 -73.09 51.31
N GLU A 223 17.18 -73.79 52.43
CA GLU A 223 16.18 -73.44 53.45
C GLU A 223 16.47 -72.10 54.15
N GLU A 224 17.75 -71.80 54.43
CA GLU A 224 18.11 -70.54 55.09
C GLU A 224 17.94 -69.33 54.16
N VAL A 225 18.27 -69.45 52.87
CA VAL A 225 18.12 -68.35 51.90
C VAL A 225 16.66 -68.05 51.59
N PHE A 226 15.82 -69.07 51.35
CA PHE A 226 14.40 -68.85 51.07
C PHE A 226 13.63 -68.29 52.28
N ALA A 227 13.93 -68.76 53.50
CA ALA A 227 13.26 -68.24 54.70
C ALA A 227 13.59 -66.75 54.94
N LYS A 228 14.85 -66.36 54.70
CA LYS A 228 15.33 -64.99 54.89
C LYS A 228 14.77 -64.04 53.84
N ASP A 229 14.71 -64.48 52.57
CA ASP A 229 14.14 -63.69 51.48
C ASP A 229 12.64 -63.43 51.69
N ILE A 230 11.88 -64.46 52.09
CA ILE A 230 10.44 -64.31 52.42
C ILE A 230 10.23 -63.33 53.59
N GLU A 231 11.08 -63.37 54.62
CA GLU A 231 10.98 -62.45 55.75
C GLU A 231 11.29 -61.00 55.35
N THR A 232 12.28 -60.76 54.49
CA THR A 232 12.55 -59.43 53.93
C THR A 232 11.40 -58.92 53.07
N ASP A 233 10.78 -59.76 52.25
CA ASP A 233 9.65 -59.37 51.41
C ASP A 233 8.43 -58.99 52.26
N TYR A 234 8.14 -59.74 53.32
CA TYR A 234 7.08 -59.39 54.26
C TYR A 234 7.34 -58.05 54.97
N GLN A 235 8.58 -57.78 55.39
CA GLN A 235 8.92 -56.51 56.01
C GLN A 235 8.85 -55.32 55.03
N ALA A 236 9.22 -55.52 53.77
CA ALA A 236 9.07 -54.52 52.71
C ALA A 236 7.60 -54.19 52.46
N LEU A 237 6.75 -55.23 52.35
CA LEU A 237 5.31 -55.08 52.21
C LEU A 237 4.68 -54.32 53.39
N TYR A 238 5.10 -54.59 54.63
CA TYR A 238 4.60 -53.84 55.79
C TYR A 238 4.99 -52.36 55.76
N ARG A 239 6.21 -52.03 55.31
CA ARG A 239 6.63 -50.62 55.15
C ARG A 239 5.85 -49.93 54.05
N GLU A 240 5.67 -50.59 52.91
CA GLU A 240 4.90 -50.08 51.79
C GLU A 240 3.43 -49.85 52.18
N ASN A 241 2.83 -50.78 52.94
CA ASN A 241 1.47 -50.65 53.43
C ASN A 241 1.33 -49.50 54.45
N ALA A 242 2.33 -49.28 55.31
CA ALA A 242 2.36 -48.14 56.21
C ALA A 242 2.55 -46.80 55.48
N GLU A 243 3.31 -46.77 54.39
CA GLU A 243 3.46 -45.60 53.51
C GLU A 243 2.18 -45.32 52.72
N LEU A 244 1.53 -46.35 52.19
CA LEU A 244 0.23 -46.24 51.52
C LEU A 244 -0.86 -45.74 52.49
N GLN A 245 -0.89 -46.22 53.73
CA GLN A 245 -1.81 -45.69 54.75
C GLN A 245 -1.50 -44.23 55.10
N ARG A 246 -0.24 -43.82 55.07
CA ARG A 246 0.15 -42.42 55.28
C ARG A 246 -0.30 -41.53 54.12
N ALA A 247 -0.07 -41.98 52.88
CA ALA A 247 -0.51 -41.29 51.66
C ALA A 247 -2.05 -41.23 51.56
N LEU A 248 -2.75 -42.28 51.99
CA LEU A 248 -4.22 -42.33 52.00
C LEU A 248 -4.79 -41.37 53.05
N ASN A 249 -4.15 -41.26 54.23
CA ASN A 249 -4.54 -40.28 55.25
C ASN A 249 -4.23 -38.84 54.81
N GLU A 250 -3.11 -38.59 54.12
CA GLU A 250 -2.82 -37.28 53.52
C GLU A 250 -3.85 -36.88 52.44
N LEU A 251 -4.26 -37.84 51.60
CA LEU A 251 -5.34 -37.62 50.63
C LEU A 251 -6.69 -37.37 51.32
N GLN A 252 -7.01 -38.11 52.40
CA GLN A 252 -8.22 -37.89 53.18
C GLN A 252 -8.23 -36.53 53.88
N LEU A 253 -7.11 -36.08 54.45
CA LEU A 253 -6.96 -34.73 55.02
C LEU A 253 -7.11 -33.64 53.96
N ASN A 254 -6.59 -33.85 52.75
CA ASN A 254 -6.75 -32.91 51.63
C ASN A 254 -8.17 -32.85 51.05
N THR A 255 -8.95 -33.94 51.14
CA THR A 255 -10.38 -33.94 50.75
C THR A 255 -11.32 -33.48 51.85
N SER A 256 -10.88 -33.47 53.11
CA SER A 256 -11.73 -33.07 54.25
C SER A 256 -11.80 -31.56 54.46
N ASP A 257 -10.81 -30.81 53.99
CA ASP A 257 -10.68 -29.36 54.25
C ASP A 257 -11.14 -28.45 53.08
N LEU A 258 -11.58 -29.03 51.95
CA LEU A 258 -12.16 -28.29 50.83
C LEU A 258 -13.39 -29.04 50.32
N SER A 259 -14.56 -28.40 50.37
CA SER A 259 -15.82 -28.97 49.85
C SER A 259 -15.61 -29.57 48.45
N GLU A 260 -16.00 -30.82 48.21
CA GLU A 260 -15.90 -31.48 46.88
C GLU A 260 -16.48 -30.63 45.73
N GLU A 261 -17.41 -29.74 46.05
CA GLU A 261 -18.00 -28.75 45.16
C GLU A 261 -17.01 -27.69 44.64
N SER A 262 -16.00 -27.31 45.42
CA SER A 262 -14.92 -26.38 45.00
C SER A 262 -13.99 -27.05 43.99
N PHE A 263 -13.56 -28.28 44.24
CA PHE A 263 -12.63 -29.00 43.36
C PHE A 263 -13.27 -29.32 41.99
N LEU A 264 -14.52 -29.78 41.97
CA LEU A 264 -15.26 -30.01 40.73
C LEU A 264 -15.52 -28.70 39.97
N ARG A 265 -15.82 -27.60 40.70
CA ARG A 265 -15.97 -26.26 40.11
C ARG A 265 -14.67 -25.77 39.49
N ASP A 266 -13.52 -26.00 40.13
CA ASP A 266 -12.21 -25.64 39.61
C ASP A 266 -11.84 -26.47 38.38
N GLN A 267 -12.17 -27.76 38.37
CA GLN A 267 -11.94 -28.65 37.23
C GLN A 267 -12.84 -28.29 36.02
N ILE A 268 -14.10 -27.94 36.26
CA ILE A 268 -15.02 -27.41 35.24
C ILE A 268 -14.54 -26.03 34.75
N SER A 269 -14.05 -25.17 35.65
CA SER A 269 -13.47 -23.87 35.29
C SER A 269 -12.24 -24.05 34.38
N PHE A 270 -11.39 -25.04 34.67
CA PHE A 270 -10.24 -25.37 33.85
C PHE A 270 -10.65 -25.92 32.47
N ALA A 271 -11.65 -26.81 32.43
CA ALA A 271 -12.19 -27.33 31.18
C ALA A 271 -12.82 -26.22 30.32
N ASN A 272 -13.59 -25.31 30.92
CA ASN A 272 -14.19 -24.17 30.23
C ASN A 272 -13.13 -23.20 29.69
N SER A 273 -12.10 -22.91 30.49
CA SER A 273 -10.95 -22.10 30.05
C SER A 273 -10.21 -22.75 28.87
N THR A 274 -10.07 -24.08 28.88
CA THR A 274 -9.47 -24.83 27.77
C THR A 274 -10.33 -24.79 26.51
N ILE A 275 -11.66 -24.92 26.64
CA ILE A 275 -12.61 -24.82 25.52
C ILE A 275 -12.60 -23.41 24.93
N GLU A 276 -12.60 -22.38 25.77
CA GLU A 276 -12.51 -20.97 25.34
C GLU A 276 -11.21 -20.69 24.60
N GLN A 277 -10.08 -21.24 25.08
CA GLN A 277 -8.80 -21.17 24.39
C GLN A 277 -8.82 -21.87 23.03
N GLN A 278 -9.46 -23.05 22.93
CA GLN A 278 -9.61 -23.77 21.65
C GLN A 278 -10.51 -23.01 20.68
N GLN A 279 -11.58 -22.36 21.15
CA GLN A 279 -12.45 -21.55 20.32
C GLN A 279 -11.70 -20.35 19.72
N LEU A 280 -10.87 -19.66 20.53
CA LEU A 280 -10.02 -18.58 20.03
C LEU A 280 -9.04 -19.05 18.93
N VAL A 281 -8.51 -20.27 19.04
CA VAL A 281 -7.63 -20.84 18.01
C VAL A 281 -8.40 -21.15 16.72
N ILE A 282 -9.64 -21.66 16.84
CA ILE A 282 -10.51 -21.93 15.69
C ILE A 282 -10.86 -20.63 14.96
N ASP A 283 -11.26 -19.60 15.71
CA ASP A 283 -11.63 -18.29 15.14
C ASP A 283 -10.42 -17.64 14.44
N ALA A 284 -9.24 -17.66 15.07
CA ALA A 284 -8.01 -17.16 14.46
C ALA A 284 -7.63 -17.96 13.19
N THR A 285 -7.84 -19.27 13.19
CA THR A 285 -7.60 -20.11 12.00
C THR A 285 -8.57 -19.75 10.88
N GLN A 286 -9.84 -19.48 11.20
CA GLN A 286 -10.86 -19.10 10.23
C GLN A 286 -10.59 -17.72 9.62
N ASP A 287 -10.11 -16.76 10.40
CA ASP A 287 -9.69 -15.45 9.91
C ASP A 287 -8.46 -15.56 9.01
N MET A 288 -7.46 -16.37 9.38
CA MET A 288 -6.32 -16.65 8.50
C MET A 288 -6.75 -17.30 7.17
N MET A 289 -7.73 -18.20 7.18
CA MET A 289 -8.26 -18.77 5.95
C MET A 289 -8.96 -17.71 5.08
N SER A 290 -9.72 -16.79 5.70
CA SER A 290 -10.39 -15.69 5.00
C SER A 290 -9.37 -14.73 4.36
N GLN A 291 -8.33 -14.33 5.10
CA GLN A 291 -7.23 -13.51 4.57
C GLN A 291 -6.48 -14.23 3.45
N THR A 292 -6.22 -15.53 3.60
CA THR A 292 -5.59 -16.35 2.55
C THR A 292 -6.47 -16.40 1.29
N ALA A 293 -7.79 -16.49 1.44
CA ALA A 293 -8.73 -16.47 0.31
C ALA A 293 -8.73 -15.11 -0.40
N GLN A 294 -8.70 -14.00 0.35
CA GLN A 294 -8.58 -12.66 -0.23
C GLN A 294 -7.26 -12.47 -0.98
N LEU A 295 -6.13 -12.89 -0.40
CA LEU A 295 -4.83 -12.84 -1.07
C LEU A 295 -4.82 -13.68 -2.35
N LYS A 296 -5.39 -14.89 -2.34
CA LYS A 296 -5.55 -15.71 -3.55
C LYS A 296 -6.39 -15.02 -4.62
N SER A 297 -7.47 -14.33 -4.23
CA SER A 297 -8.29 -13.55 -5.17
C SER A 297 -7.51 -12.39 -5.78
N THR A 298 -6.72 -11.66 -4.97
CA THR A 298 -5.87 -10.57 -5.45
C THR A 298 -4.79 -11.08 -6.40
N ILE A 299 -4.13 -12.20 -6.07
CA ILE A 299 -3.13 -12.84 -6.93
C ILE A 299 -3.77 -13.26 -8.26
N ALA A 300 -4.95 -13.88 -8.24
CA ALA A 300 -5.66 -14.26 -9.47
C ALA A 300 -6.00 -13.03 -10.34
N GLY A 301 -6.43 -11.92 -9.73
CA GLY A 301 -6.68 -10.66 -10.43
C GLY A 301 -5.41 -10.05 -11.04
N GLN A 302 -4.30 -10.07 -10.30
CA GLN A 302 -3.00 -9.61 -10.82
C GLN A 302 -2.48 -10.51 -11.94
N GLN A 303 -2.65 -11.83 -11.85
CA GLN A 303 -2.32 -12.78 -12.91
C GLN A 303 -3.14 -12.53 -14.18
N GLU A 304 -4.43 -12.19 -14.05
CA GLU A 304 -5.24 -11.79 -15.21
C GLU A 304 -4.67 -10.52 -15.85
N HIS A 305 -4.39 -9.51 -15.04
CA HIS A 305 -3.88 -8.23 -15.53
C HIS A 305 -2.54 -8.40 -16.27
N ILE A 306 -1.65 -9.24 -15.74
CA ILE A 306 -0.39 -9.59 -16.42
C ILE A 306 -0.67 -10.26 -17.76
N ARG A 307 -1.59 -11.23 -17.81
CA ARG A 307 -1.98 -11.92 -19.06
C ARG A 307 -2.52 -10.93 -20.11
N CYS A 308 -3.34 -9.96 -19.71
CA CYS A 308 -3.84 -8.91 -20.60
C CYS A 308 -2.72 -8.00 -21.12
N LEU A 309 -1.73 -7.68 -20.29
CA LEU A 309 -0.56 -6.90 -20.71
C LEU A 309 0.33 -7.69 -21.67
N GLU A 310 0.55 -8.98 -21.40
CA GLU A 310 1.29 -9.87 -22.30
C GLU A 310 0.63 -9.96 -23.68
N GLN A 311 -0.70 -10.09 -23.74
CA GLN A 311 -1.43 -10.07 -25.01
C GLN A 311 -1.28 -8.74 -25.73
N THR A 312 -1.41 -7.61 -25.03
CA THR A 312 -1.21 -6.27 -25.63
C THR A 312 0.20 -6.11 -26.20
N ILE A 313 1.22 -6.64 -25.53
CA ILE A 313 2.61 -6.62 -26.01
C ILE A 313 2.74 -7.43 -27.30
N GLU A 314 2.10 -8.60 -27.37
CA GLU A 314 2.13 -9.44 -28.57
C GLU A 314 1.40 -8.77 -29.74
N ASP A 315 0.22 -8.21 -29.53
CA ASP A 315 -0.53 -7.47 -30.55
C ASP A 315 0.29 -6.29 -31.10
N LEU A 316 1.01 -5.57 -30.24
CA LEU A 316 1.90 -4.47 -30.66
C LEU A 316 3.12 -4.98 -31.45
N ARG A 317 3.65 -6.17 -31.12
CA ARG A 317 4.76 -6.78 -31.87
C ARG A 317 4.32 -7.19 -33.26
N GLU A 318 3.18 -7.86 -33.39
CA GLU A 318 2.59 -8.21 -34.69
C GLU A 318 2.33 -6.97 -35.54
N GLN A 319 1.86 -5.88 -34.93
CA GLN A 319 1.65 -4.62 -35.63
C GLN A 319 2.97 -4.00 -36.15
N ILE A 320 4.03 -4.05 -35.35
CA ILE A 320 5.37 -3.57 -35.76
C ILE A 320 5.91 -4.42 -36.91
N GLU A 321 5.79 -5.74 -36.83
CA GLU A 321 6.23 -6.65 -37.90
C GLU A 321 5.47 -6.36 -39.20
N SER A 322 4.14 -6.26 -39.14
CA SER A 322 3.31 -5.91 -40.31
C SER A 322 3.66 -4.54 -40.92
N GLN A 323 3.97 -3.54 -40.09
CA GLN A 323 4.43 -2.24 -40.58
C GLN A 323 5.81 -2.32 -41.22
N THR A 324 6.69 -3.18 -40.71
CA THR A 324 8.03 -3.38 -41.25
C THR A 324 7.94 -4.03 -42.64
N GLU A 325 7.14 -5.10 -42.79
CA GLU A 325 6.88 -5.72 -44.09
C GLU A 325 6.24 -4.73 -45.09
N ARG A 326 5.30 -3.89 -44.64
CA ARG A 326 4.70 -2.85 -45.48
C ARG A 326 5.73 -1.83 -45.95
N ASN A 327 6.66 -1.44 -45.08
CA ASN A 327 7.74 -0.51 -45.44
C ASN A 327 8.71 -1.14 -46.45
N ASP A 328 9.07 -2.41 -46.28
CA ASP A 328 9.95 -3.14 -47.21
C ASP A 328 9.32 -3.21 -48.62
N VAL A 329 8.00 -3.45 -48.70
CA VAL A 329 7.26 -3.45 -49.98
C VAL A 329 7.25 -2.06 -50.63
N LEU A 330 7.07 -1.00 -49.84
CA LEU A 330 7.12 0.38 -50.34
C LEU A 330 8.52 0.74 -50.84
N GLU A 331 9.57 0.34 -50.13
CA GLU A 331 10.95 0.53 -50.57
C GLU A 331 11.21 -0.16 -51.91
N PHE A 332 10.73 -1.40 -52.06
CA PHE A 332 10.86 -2.14 -53.32
C PHE A 332 10.11 -1.45 -54.47
N GLN A 333 8.90 -0.95 -54.23
CA GLN A 333 8.12 -0.20 -55.23
C GLN A 333 8.82 1.10 -55.65
N VAL A 334 9.44 1.83 -54.71
CA VAL A 334 10.19 3.05 -55.03
C VAL A 334 11.38 2.72 -55.93
N LEU A 335 12.15 1.69 -55.59
CA LEU A 335 13.29 1.25 -56.39
C LEU A 335 12.87 0.79 -57.80
N GLU A 336 11.76 0.07 -57.92
CA GLU A 336 11.21 -0.34 -59.22
C GLU A 336 10.78 0.87 -60.06
N MET A 337 10.14 1.88 -59.47
CA MET A 337 9.80 3.12 -60.18
C MET A 337 11.04 3.89 -60.64
N GLU A 338 12.09 3.99 -59.81
CA GLU A 338 13.35 4.64 -60.17
C GLU A 338 14.05 3.93 -61.35
N GLU A 339 14.02 2.59 -61.37
CA GLU A 339 14.59 1.82 -62.46
C GLU A 339 13.78 1.93 -63.76
N ASN A 340 12.46 1.90 -63.67
CA ASN A 340 11.56 2.15 -64.79
C ASN A 340 11.76 3.55 -65.39
N GLN A 341 11.95 4.57 -64.55
CA GLN A 341 12.24 5.93 -65.01
C GLN A 341 13.57 6.01 -65.77
N LYS A 342 14.62 5.35 -65.29
CA LYS A 342 15.91 5.25 -66.02
C LYS A 342 15.76 4.55 -67.37
N GLN A 343 14.96 3.48 -67.45
CA GLN A 343 14.71 2.79 -68.71
C GLN A 343 13.94 3.67 -69.70
N GLN A 344 12.95 4.44 -69.21
CA GLN A 344 12.19 5.37 -70.03
C GLN A 344 13.06 6.49 -70.63
N GLU A 345 14.02 7.02 -69.87
CA GLU A 345 14.98 8.00 -70.41
C GLU A 345 15.87 7.42 -71.52
N VAL A 346 16.22 6.13 -71.43
CA VAL A 346 17.02 5.46 -72.46
C VAL A 346 16.19 5.23 -73.73
N THR A 347 14.93 4.82 -73.60
CA THR A 347 14.05 4.61 -74.75
C THR A 347 13.68 5.91 -75.45
N GLU A 348 13.47 7.01 -74.71
CA GLU A 348 13.27 8.35 -75.30
C GLU A 348 14.48 8.80 -76.12
N LYS A 349 15.70 8.64 -75.61
CA LYS A 349 16.93 8.98 -76.34
C LYS A 349 17.05 8.17 -77.63
N ALA A 350 16.71 6.88 -77.60
CA ALA A 350 16.71 6.03 -78.79
C ALA A 350 15.65 6.48 -79.82
N ASN A 351 14.44 6.83 -79.38
CA ASN A 351 13.37 7.30 -80.28
C ASN A 351 13.72 8.62 -80.97
N VAL A 352 14.36 9.58 -80.27
CA VAL A 352 14.84 10.82 -80.87
C VAL A 352 15.87 10.54 -81.99
N GLN A 353 16.73 9.53 -81.80
CA GLN A 353 17.70 9.13 -82.82
C GLN A 353 17.01 8.51 -84.05
N PHE A 354 16.02 7.63 -83.85
CA PHE A 354 15.25 7.03 -84.95
C PHE A 354 14.48 8.06 -85.78
N GLU A 355 13.86 9.06 -85.15
CA GLU A 355 13.14 10.12 -85.90
C GLU A 355 14.10 11.01 -86.71
N LYS A 356 15.34 11.24 -86.23
CA LYS A 356 16.38 11.94 -87.02
C LYS A 356 16.78 11.14 -88.26
N GLU A 357 17.02 9.83 -88.13
CA GLU A 357 17.39 8.95 -89.25
C GLU A 357 16.27 8.86 -90.30
N LYS A 358 15.02 8.77 -89.85
CA LYS A 358 13.84 8.79 -90.73
C LYS A 358 13.72 10.12 -91.49
N ALA A 359 13.92 11.26 -90.83
CA ALA A 359 13.89 12.57 -91.48
C ALA A 359 15.01 12.72 -92.51
N GLN A 360 16.20 12.21 -92.22
CA GLN A 360 17.35 12.20 -93.13
C GLN A 360 17.06 11.35 -94.38
N LEU A 361 16.61 10.11 -94.21
CA LEU A 361 16.27 9.20 -95.32
C LEU A 361 15.11 9.72 -96.18
N GLN A 362 14.13 10.39 -95.56
CA GLN A 362 13.03 11.01 -96.30
C GLN A 362 13.53 12.13 -97.22
N LYS A 363 14.49 12.94 -96.74
CA LYS A 363 15.13 13.99 -97.54
C LYS A 363 15.92 13.40 -98.71
N GLU A 364 16.71 12.36 -98.48
CA GLU A 364 17.46 11.66 -99.53
C GLU A 364 16.52 11.07 -100.60
N LEU A 365 15.40 10.47 -100.19
CA LEU A 365 14.40 9.96 -101.13
C LEU A 365 13.81 11.07 -102.02
N ASP A 366 13.52 12.24 -101.45
CA ASP A 366 12.94 13.36 -102.20
C ASP A 366 13.97 14.01 -103.16
N GLU A 367 15.25 14.03 -102.79
CA GLU A 367 16.36 14.42 -103.67
C GLU A 367 16.52 13.46 -104.86
N VAL A 368 16.49 12.14 -104.61
CA VAL A 368 16.55 11.11 -105.66
C VAL A 368 15.34 11.20 -106.61
N LYS A 369 14.13 11.43 -106.10
CA LYS A 369 12.94 11.65 -106.93
C LYS A 369 13.07 12.89 -107.83
N LYS A 370 13.64 13.97 -107.31
CA LYS A 370 13.89 15.20 -108.07
C LYS A 370 14.89 14.95 -109.19
N ALA A 371 16.01 14.30 -108.89
CA ALA A 371 17.02 13.90 -109.87
C ALA A 371 16.44 12.99 -110.95
N HIS A 372 15.59 12.02 -110.58
CA HIS A 372 14.87 11.16 -111.53
C HIS A 372 13.99 11.98 -112.49
N CYS A 373 13.22 12.94 -111.97
CA CYS A 373 12.34 13.79 -112.77
C CYS A 373 13.12 14.70 -113.74
N GLU A 374 14.25 15.24 -113.29
CA GLU A 374 15.17 16.02 -114.15
C GLU A 374 15.79 15.14 -115.24
N GLN A 375 16.21 13.92 -114.91
CA GLN A 375 16.76 12.98 -115.87
C GLN A 375 15.74 12.53 -116.93
N LEU A 376 14.48 12.31 -116.52
CA LEU A 376 13.38 12.02 -117.45
C LEU A 376 13.13 13.19 -118.42
N LYS A 377 13.20 14.45 -117.95
CA LYS A 377 13.11 15.62 -118.82
C LYS A 377 14.26 15.66 -119.82
N THR A 378 15.48 15.40 -119.39
CA THR A 378 16.67 15.34 -120.27
C THR A 378 16.53 14.26 -121.34
N ILE A 379 16.07 13.06 -120.98
CA ILE A 379 15.78 11.99 -121.95
C ILE A 379 14.71 12.43 -122.95
N MET A 380 13.65 13.11 -122.48
CA MET A 380 12.57 13.59 -123.34
C MET A 380 13.05 14.64 -124.35
N VAL A 381 13.89 15.59 -123.92
CA VAL A 381 14.52 16.60 -124.80
C VAL A 381 15.43 15.93 -125.83
N ILE A 382 16.32 15.03 -125.42
CA ILE A 382 17.20 14.29 -126.34
C ILE A 382 16.39 13.48 -127.35
N LYS A 383 15.27 12.85 -126.94
CA LYS A 383 14.36 12.13 -127.85
C LYS A 383 13.70 13.08 -128.86
N GLN A 384 13.28 14.27 -128.44
CA GLN A 384 12.70 15.28 -129.33
C GLN A 384 13.73 15.82 -130.33
N GLU A 385 14.96 16.12 -129.90
CA GLU A 385 16.06 16.56 -130.77
C GLU A 385 16.42 15.47 -131.80
N LEU A 386 16.48 14.21 -131.36
CA LEU A 386 16.79 13.06 -132.23
C LEU A 386 15.69 12.80 -133.26
N GLU A 387 14.42 13.10 -132.93
CA GLU A 387 13.30 13.00 -133.87
C GLU A 387 13.23 14.19 -134.83
N ALA A 388 13.57 15.41 -134.36
CA ALA A 388 13.69 16.59 -135.21
C ALA A 388 14.77 16.41 -136.29
N VAL A 389 15.96 15.92 -135.92
CA VAL A 389 17.06 15.63 -136.86
C VAL A 389 16.69 14.53 -137.86
N LYS A 390 15.92 13.51 -137.46
CA LYS A 390 15.39 12.50 -138.39
C LYS A 390 14.34 13.08 -139.36
N SER A 391 13.48 13.98 -138.89
CA SER A 391 12.42 14.59 -139.71
C SER A 391 12.94 15.62 -140.73
N ALA A 392 14.14 16.17 -140.50
CA ALA A 392 14.80 17.13 -141.38
C ALA A 392 15.67 16.50 -142.48
N ALA A 393 15.83 15.17 -142.51
CA ALA A 393 16.76 14.48 -143.42
C ALA A 393 16.05 13.82 -144.63
N PRO A 394 16.25 14.29 -145.87
CA PRO A 394 15.83 13.59 -147.08
C PRO A 394 16.97 12.72 -147.65
N ALA A 395 16.83 11.39 -147.59
CA ALA A 395 17.45 10.34 -148.43
C ALA A 395 18.93 10.38 -148.92
N ASN A 396 19.76 11.37 -148.60
CA ASN A 396 21.20 11.40 -148.85
C ASN A 396 21.90 12.18 -147.74
N LEU A 397 22.54 11.47 -146.81
CA LEU A 397 23.16 12.04 -145.61
C LEU A 397 24.50 12.75 -145.93
N SER A 398 24.69 13.95 -145.39
CA SER A 398 26.02 14.54 -145.24
C SER A 398 26.77 13.90 -144.05
N VAL A 399 28.09 13.82 -144.09
CA VAL A 399 28.93 13.22 -143.02
C VAL A 399 28.71 13.93 -141.67
N SER A 400 28.37 15.23 -141.68
CA SER A 400 28.12 16.04 -140.48
C SER A 400 26.84 15.63 -139.73
N GLU A 401 25.74 15.38 -140.45
CA GLU A 401 24.45 15.00 -139.83
C GLU A 401 24.46 13.56 -139.29
N SER A 402 25.24 12.66 -139.93
CA SER A 402 25.42 11.29 -139.44
C SER A 402 26.22 11.24 -138.12
N GLU A 403 27.16 12.17 -137.91
CA GLU A 403 27.97 12.24 -136.69
C GLU A 403 27.16 12.84 -135.53
N GLU A 404 26.29 13.81 -135.80
CA GLU A 404 25.35 14.37 -134.82
C GLU A 404 24.31 13.33 -134.35
N VAL A 405 23.72 12.55 -135.26
CA VAL A 405 22.80 11.45 -134.88
C VAL A 405 23.50 10.40 -134.02
N LYS A 406 24.77 10.08 -134.32
CA LYS A 406 25.55 9.12 -133.53
C LYS A 406 25.86 9.66 -132.12
N ASN A 407 26.22 10.94 -132.03
CA ASN A 407 26.44 11.62 -130.75
C ASN A 407 25.17 11.73 -129.90
N LEU A 408 24.02 12.04 -130.51
CA LEU A 408 22.73 12.08 -129.80
C LEU A 408 22.27 10.69 -129.34
N LYS A 409 22.48 9.63 -130.14
CA LYS A 409 22.23 8.24 -129.71
C LYS A 409 23.09 7.84 -128.52
N GLN A 410 24.38 8.18 -128.53
CA GLN A 410 25.27 7.87 -127.42
C GLN A 410 24.91 8.66 -126.15
N LYS A 411 24.48 9.92 -126.28
CA LYS A 411 23.95 10.70 -125.16
C LYS A 411 22.65 10.10 -124.61
N LEU A 412 21.77 9.61 -125.47
CA LEU A 412 20.52 8.95 -125.07
C LEU A 412 20.81 7.66 -124.29
N GLU A 413 21.71 6.82 -124.77
CA GLU A 413 22.08 5.57 -124.11
C GLU A 413 22.71 5.82 -122.73
N LYS A 414 23.59 6.82 -122.61
CA LYS A 414 24.13 7.25 -121.31
C LYS A 414 23.05 7.79 -120.38
N ALA A 415 22.09 8.55 -120.91
CA ALA A 415 21.00 9.11 -120.13
C ALA A 415 20.02 8.01 -119.65
N GLU A 416 19.74 7.01 -120.48
CA GLU A 416 18.90 5.85 -120.15
C GLU A 416 19.59 4.93 -119.13
N ALA A 417 20.91 4.71 -119.24
CA ALA A 417 21.69 3.97 -118.24
C ALA A 417 21.70 4.66 -116.86
N ALA A 418 21.87 5.98 -116.82
CA ALA A 418 21.74 6.76 -115.60
C ALA A 418 20.32 6.68 -115.00
N ASN A 419 19.28 6.67 -115.85
CA ASN A 419 17.90 6.54 -115.40
C ASN A 419 17.58 5.16 -114.82
N THR A 420 18.19 4.09 -115.34
CA THR A 420 18.09 2.75 -114.73
C THR A 420 18.76 2.70 -113.37
N SER A 421 19.92 3.35 -113.19
CA SER A 421 20.60 3.43 -111.89
C SER A 421 19.76 4.16 -110.85
N ILE A 422 19.22 5.34 -111.20
CA ILE A 422 18.36 6.13 -110.31
C ILE A 422 17.07 5.37 -109.95
N ASN A 423 16.51 4.59 -110.87
CA ASN A 423 15.34 3.75 -110.59
C ASN A 423 15.64 2.62 -109.59
N GLU A 424 16.83 2.01 -109.67
CA GLU A 424 17.24 0.96 -108.75
C GLU A 424 17.46 1.54 -107.33
N GLU A 425 18.08 2.71 -107.24
CA GLU A 425 18.23 3.47 -105.98
C GLU A 425 16.87 3.87 -105.39
N LEU A 426 15.93 4.34 -106.22
CA LEU A 426 14.57 4.68 -105.79
C LEU A 426 13.81 3.46 -105.24
N ARG A 427 13.95 2.29 -105.87
CA ARG A 427 13.36 1.04 -105.36
C ARG A 427 13.99 0.61 -104.03
N SER A 428 15.31 0.70 -103.93
CA SER A 428 16.05 0.36 -102.70
C SER A 428 15.63 1.27 -101.53
N ALA A 429 15.65 2.58 -101.73
CA ALA A 429 15.23 3.56 -100.73
C ALA A 429 13.74 3.39 -100.33
N SER A 430 12.87 3.08 -101.30
CA SER A 430 11.45 2.81 -101.04
C SER A 430 11.25 1.54 -100.20
N LYS A 431 12.07 0.50 -100.40
CA LYS A 431 12.03 -0.75 -99.62
C LYS A 431 12.49 -0.53 -98.18
N GLU A 432 13.56 0.22 -97.96
CA GLU A 432 14.03 0.56 -96.60
C GLU A 432 13.03 1.43 -95.85
N LEU A 433 12.40 2.42 -96.50
CA LEU A 433 11.29 3.19 -95.91
C LEU A 433 10.07 2.33 -95.58
N GLY A 434 9.84 1.24 -96.32
CA GLY A 434 8.82 0.25 -96.00
C GLY A 434 9.12 -0.51 -94.71
N LYS A 435 10.37 -0.95 -94.52
CA LYS A 435 10.81 -1.63 -93.30
C LYS A 435 10.72 -0.72 -92.08
N ILE A 436 11.17 0.52 -92.20
CA ILE A 436 11.11 1.51 -91.11
C ILE A 436 9.66 1.79 -90.72
N ARG A 437 8.74 1.93 -91.68
CA ARG A 437 7.31 2.11 -91.38
C ARG A 437 6.72 0.93 -90.60
N PHE A 438 7.04 -0.30 -90.99
CA PHE A 438 6.57 -1.49 -90.27
C PHE A 438 7.14 -1.55 -88.83
N GLN A 439 8.42 -1.23 -88.66
CA GLN A 439 9.05 -1.18 -87.33
C GLN A 439 8.44 -0.07 -86.44
N MET A 440 8.17 1.10 -87.01
CA MET A 440 7.49 2.20 -86.31
C MET A 440 6.10 1.80 -85.85
N GLN A 441 5.31 1.13 -86.72
CA GLN A 441 3.99 0.65 -86.36
C GLN A 441 4.03 -0.39 -85.23
N GLY A 442 5.05 -1.25 -85.22
CA GLY A 442 5.31 -2.18 -84.10
C GLY A 442 5.57 -1.42 -82.79
N LYS A 443 6.53 -0.49 -82.82
CA LYS A 443 6.88 0.34 -81.65
C LYS A 443 5.71 1.19 -81.14
N GLU A 444 4.85 1.69 -82.03
CA GLU A 444 3.70 2.50 -81.66
C GLU A 444 2.62 1.66 -80.94
N ASN A 445 2.45 0.39 -81.33
CA ASN A 445 1.60 -0.55 -80.62
C ASN A 445 2.17 -0.95 -79.25
N ASP A 446 3.49 -1.06 -79.13
CA ASP A 446 4.15 -1.35 -77.85
C ASP A 446 4.05 -0.14 -76.90
N LEU A 447 4.32 1.08 -77.38
CA LEU A 447 4.10 2.33 -76.65
C LEU A 447 2.64 2.49 -76.19
N SER A 448 1.66 2.09 -77.02
CA SER A 448 0.25 2.13 -76.63
C SER A 448 -0.07 1.16 -75.49
N ARG A 449 0.54 -0.03 -75.48
CA ARG A 449 0.41 -0.99 -74.38
C ARG A 449 1.09 -0.48 -73.11
N GLU A 450 2.27 0.10 -73.25
CA GLU A 450 3.03 0.68 -72.15
C GLU A 450 2.26 1.82 -71.48
N ARG A 451 1.67 2.75 -72.26
CA ARG A 451 0.81 3.83 -71.73
C ARG A 451 -0.37 3.31 -70.92
N LYS A 452 -1.06 2.27 -71.43
CA LYS A 452 -2.19 1.67 -70.69
C LYS A 452 -1.73 1.06 -69.36
N MET A 453 -0.54 0.47 -69.33
CA MET A 453 0.03 -0.08 -68.11
C MET A 453 0.42 1.03 -67.12
N THR A 454 1.04 2.12 -67.60
CA THR A 454 1.38 3.28 -66.74
C THR A 454 0.15 3.98 -66.20
N GLU A 455 -0.91 4.14 -66.99
CA GLU A 455 -2.19 4.69 -66.53
C GLU A 455 -2.84 3.80 -65.45
N ALA A 456 -2.80 2.48 -65.63
CA ALA A 456 -3.30 1.54 -64.63
C ALA A 456 -2.48 1.59 -63.33
N LEU A 457 -1.14 1.63 -63.43
CA LEU A 457 -0.24 1.74 -62.29
C LEU A 457 -0.45 3.07 -61.56
N SER A 458 -0.61 4.18 -62.30
CA SER A 458 -0.90 5.51 -61.74
C SER A 458 -2.24 5.53 -61.00
N ALA A 459 -3.29 4.91 -61.55
CA ALA A 459 -4.58 4.79 -60.87
C ALA A 459 -4.47 3.96 -59.57
N GLN A 460 -3.69 2.88 -59.58
CA GLN A 460 -3.45 2.07 -58.38
C GLN A 460 -2.64 2.85 -57.34
N LEU A 461 -1.60 3.59 -57.75
CA LEU A 461 -0.80 4.44 -56.88
C LEU A 461 -1.68 5.53 -56.23
N GLN A 462 -2.55 6.18 -57.01
CA GLN A 462 -3.49 7.19 -56.52
C GLN A 462 -4.43 6.62 -55.45
N SER A 463 -4.91 5.39 -55.64
CA SER A 463 -5.73 4.67 -54.65
C SER A 463 -4.95 4.40 -53.36
N VAL A 464 -3.71 3.91 -53.47
CA VAL A 464 -2.86 3.62 -52.30
C VAL A 464 -2.54 4.90 -51.53
N VAL A 465 -2.16 5.97 -52.21
CA VAL A 465 -1.88 7.28 -51.60
C VAL A 465 -3.12 7.81 -50.87
N SER A 466 -4.31 7.73 -51.50
CA SER A 466 -5.56 8.19 -50.88
C SER A 466 -5.88 7.37 -49.62
N SER A 467 -5.74 6.05 -49.66
CA SER A 467 -5.97 5.18 -48.49
C SER A 467 -4.97 5.44 -47.36
N SER A 468 -3.70 5.67 -47.69
CA SER A 468 -2.65 6.00 -46.73
C SER A 468 -2.91 7.35 -46.07
N GLN A 469 -3.36 8.34 -46.84
CA GLN A 469 -3.72 9.65 -46.32
C GLN A 469 -4.93 9.60 -45.37
N GLU A 470 -5.95 8.79 -45.67
CA GLU A 470 -7.05 8.55 -44.73
C GLU A 470 -6.59 7.84 -43.45
N GLU A 471 -5.69 6.86 -43.56
CA GLU A 471 -5.12 6.14 -42.41
C GLU A 471 -4.29 7.09 -41.51
N ALA A 472 -3.52 7.99 -42.12
CA ALA A 472 -2.75 9.01 -41.41
C ALA A 472 -3.64 9.99 -40.65
N LEU A 473 -4.73 10.46 -41.27
CA LEU A 473 -5.71 11.35 -40.60
C LEU A 473 -6.39 10.66 -39.41
N LYS A 474 -6.74 9.37 -39.54
CA LYS A 474 -7.29 8.59 -38.42
C LYS A 474 -6.30 8.47 -37.26
N LYS A 475 -5.03 8.16 -37.55
CA LYS A 475 -3.97 8.09 -36.53
C LYS A 475 -3.73 9.44 -35.87
N GLU A 476 -3.82 10.54 -36.61
CA GLU A 476 -3.72 11.90 -36.04
C GLU A 476 -4.88 12.22 -35.09
N GLU A 477 -6.11 11.83 -35.43
CA GLU A 477 -7.27 11.96 -34.52
C GLU A 477 -7.13 11.09 -33.26
N GLU A 478 -6.64 9.86 -33.39
CA GLU A 478 -6.36 8.97 -32.24
C GLU A 478 -5.28 9.55 -31.34
N LEU A 479 -4.18 10.06 -31.89
CA LEU A 479 -3.14 10.76 -31.14
C LEU A 479 -3.68 11.99 -30.41
N LYS A 480 -4.60 12.73 -31.05
CA LYS A 480 -5.25 13.88 -30.41
C LYS A 480 -6.11 13.45 -29.22
N LYS A 481 -6.87 12.36 -29.34
CA LYS A 481 -7.65 11.78 -28.23
C LYS A 481 -6.74 11.31 -27.09
N LEU A 482 -5.67 10.58 -27.41
CA LEU A 482 -4.68 10.13 -26.43
C LEU A 482 -4.06 11.31 -25.67
N ARG A 483 -3.68 12.39 -26.36
CA ARG A 483 -3.16 13.61 -25.71
C ARG A 483 -4.17 14.21 -24.73
N THR A 484 -5.44 14.32 -25.12
CA THR A 484 -6.47 14.83 -24.20
C THR A 484 -6.63 13.96 -22.96
N THR A 485 -6.59 12.63 -23.10
CA THR A 485 -6.67 11.71 -21.95
C THR A 485 -5.45 11.81 -21.05
N VAL A 486 -4.25 11.97 -21.61
CA VAL A 486 -3.02 12.18 -20.83
C VAL A 486 -3.10 13.50 -20.04
N ASP A 487 -3.59 14.57 -20.65
CA ASP A 487 -3.76 15.86 -19.97
C ASP A 487 -4.80 15.78 -18.84
N GLU A 488 -5.91 15.05 -19.05
CA GLU A 488 -6.92 14.78 -18.03
C GLU A 488 -6.35 13.97 -16.84
N GLN A 489 -5.58 12.92 -17.14
CA GLN A 489 -4.92 12.11 -16.11
C GLN A 489 -3.90 12.93 -15.32
N LYS A 490 -3.14 13.81 -15.99
CA LYS A 490 -2.19 14.70 -15.35
C LYS A 490 -2.89 15.68 -14.40
N ALA A 491 -4.00 16.27 -14.84
CA ALA A 491 -4.82 17.15 -13.99
C ALA A 491 -5.40 16.38 -12.78
N GLN A 492 -5.82 15.13 -12.96
CA GLN A 492 -6.29 14.29 -11.87
C GLN A 492 -5.18 13.95 -10.86
N MET A 493 -3.97 13.68 -11.34
CA MET A 493 -2.79 13.45 -10.48
C MET A 493 -2.42 14.69 -9.67
N GLU A 494 -2.44 15.88 -10.28
CA GLU A 494 -2.20 17.15 -9.58
C GLU A 494 -3.27 17.41 -8.50
N LYS A 495 -4.54 17.09 -8.79
CA LYS A 495 -5.63 17.18 -7.81
C LYS A 495 -5.41 16.22 -6.64
N MET A 496 -5.08 14.94 -6.90
CA MET A 496 -4.79 13.98 -5.83
C MET A 496 -3.58 14.38 -4.99
N ALA A 497 -2.54 14.96 -5.61
CA ALA A 497 -1.38 15.47 -4.87
C ALA A 497 -1.76 16.64 -3.94
N ALA A 498 -2.64 17.54 -4.38
CA ALA A 498 -3.14 18.62 -3.54
C ALA A 498 -4.01 18.11 -2.38
N GLU A 499 -4.89 17.14 -2.65
CA GLU A 499 -5.72 16.48 -1.61
C GLU A 499 -4.86 15.75 -0.58
N LYS A 500 -3.82 15.03 -1.02
CA LYS A 500 -2.85 14.39 -0.11
C LYS A 500 -2.19 15.42 0.82
N LYS A 501 -1.74 16.55 0.26
CA LYS A 501 -1.12 17.63 1.05
C LYS A 501 -2.08 18.21 2.09
N ASP A 502 -3.36 18.35 1.76
CA ASP A 502 -4.39 18.81 2.71
C ASP A 502 -4.64 17.78 3.82
N VAL A 503 -4.72 16.49 3.48
CA VAL A 503 -4.86 15.40 4.47
C VAL A 503 -3.66 15.33 5.40
N ASP A 504 -2.43 15.41 4.87
CA ASP A 504 -1.19 15.42 5.66
C ASP A 504 -1.17 16.62 6.63
N GLN A 505 -1.65 17.79 6.19
CA GLN A 505 -1.75 18.97 7.05
C GLN A 505 -2.81 18.79 8.16
N ARG A 506 -3.96 18.19 7.83
CA ARG A 506 -4.99 17.85 8.83
C ARG A 506 -4.48 16.87 9.86
N LEU A 507 -3.75 15.83 9.42
CA LEU A 507 -3.15 14.84 10.31
C LEU A 507 -2.17 15.49 11.30
N LYS A 508 -1.28 16.37 10.81
CA LYS A 508 -0.39 17.16 11.69
C LYS A 508 -1.12 18.04 12.69
N ASN A 509 -2.26 18.63 12.29
CA ASN A 509 -3.06 19.44 13.20
C ASN A 509 -3.74 18.57 14.27
N LEU A 510 -4.29 17.43 13.88
CA LEU A 510 -4.87 16.43 14.79
C LEU A 510 -3.84 15.89 15.78
N GLU A 511 -2.61 15.63 15.34
CA GLU A 511 -1.51 15.21 16.23
C GLU A 511 -1.21 16.28 17.29
N LYS A 512 -1.19 17.56 16.90
CA LYS A 512 -0.99 18.68 17.83
C LYS A 512 -2.16 18.81 18.82
N GLU A 513 -3.39 18.71 18.34
CA GLU A 513 -4.58 18.75 19.19
C GLU A 513 -4.61 17.56 20.16
N TYR A 514 -4.24 16.37 19.70
CA TYR A 514 -4.16 15.18 20.55
C TYR A 514 -3.07 15.32 21.62
N ALA A 515 -1.91 15.90 21.28
CA ALA A 515 -0.87 16.20 22.24
C ALA A 515 -1.35 17.22 23.30
N ALA A 516 -1.99 18.31 22.88
CA ALA A 516 -2.56 19.30 23.79
C ALA A 516 -3.64 18.68 24.70
N TYR A 517 -4.51 17.84 24.15
CA TYR A 517 -5.52 17.12 24.92
C TYR A 517 -4.91 16.15 25.94
N ARG A 518 -3.81 15.47 25.58
CA ARG A 518 -3.04 14.62 26.51
C ARG A 518 -2.45 15.43 27.66
N ASP A 519 -2.00 16.65 27.39
CA ASP A 519 -1.49 17.57 28.41
C ASP A 519 -2.62 18.12 29.30
N GLU A 520 -3.80 18.40 28.76
CA GLU A 520 -4.99 18.83 29.51
C GLU A 520 -5.62 17.71 30.35
N GLN A 521 -5.56 16.46 29.88
CA GLN A 521 -5.99 15.26 30.62
C GLN A 521 -5.03 14.84 31.74
N ARG A 522 -3.90 15.56 31.89
CA ARG A 522 -2.95 15.27 32.97
C ARG A 522 -3.64 15.55 34.31
N PRO A 523 -3.78 14.55 35.21
CA PRO A 523 -4.47 14.74 36.47
C PRO A 523 -3.87 15.91 37.24
N GLU A 524 -4.73 16.80 37.74
CA GLU A 524 -4.33 17.91 38.59
C GLU A 524 -3.56 17.34 39.77
N ILE A 525 -2.26 17.66 39.84
CA ILE A 525 -1.37 17.12 40.85
C ILE A 525 -1.78 17.75 42.19
N ARG A 526 -2.54 17.01 43.01
CA ARG A 526 -3.18 17.55 44.22
C ARG A 526 -2.19 17.69 45.38
N THR A 527 -1.04 17.01 45.30
CA THR A 527 0.02 17.08 46.32
C THR A 527 1.42 17.00 45.71
N GLU A 528 2.42 17.61 46.38
CA GLU A 528 3.84 17.53 46.00
C GLU A 528 4.36 16.07 45.93
N LEU A 529 3.74 15.15 46.69
CA LEU A 529 4.07 13.72 46.64
C LEU A 529 3.63 13.07 45.31
N GLU A 530 2.42 13.39 44.84
CA GLU A 530 1.93 12.95 43.53
C GLU A 530 2.76 13.57 42.40
N ARG A 531 3.23 14.81 42.57
CA ARG A 531 4.14 15.48 41.62
C ARG A 531 5.41 14.68 41.44
N ARG A 532 6.07 14.36 42.55
CA ARG A 532 7.35 13.64 42.55
C ARG A 532 7.20 12.21 42.05
N TYR A 533 6.09 11.56 42.36
CA TYR A 533 5.79 10.22 41.86
C TYR A 533 5.60 10.20 40.33
N GLU A 534 4.79 11.12 39.78
CA GLU A 534 4.59 11.24 38.34
C GLU A 534 5.86 11.73 37.61
N GLU A 535 6.67 12.58 38.25
CA GLU A 535 7.96 13.01 37.70
C GLU A 535 8.99 11.86 37.68
N ALA A 536 9.04 11.02 38.72
CA ALA A 536 9.89 9.83 38.75
C ALA A 536 9.44 8.81 37.68
N LYS A 537 8.13 8.62 37.53
CA LYS A 537 7.54 7.76 36.49
C LYS A 537 7.81 8.28 35.08
N TYR A 538 7.73 9.59 34.86
CA TYR A 538 8.07 10.20 33.57
C TYR A 538 9.56 10.00 33.25
N ARG A 539 10.46 10.25 34.20
CA ARG A 539 11.91 10.04 34.03
C ARG A 539 12.24 8.58 33.72
N LEU A 540 11.55 7.64 34.38
CA LEU A 540 11.68 6.20 34.09
C LEU A 540 11.23 5.87 32.66
N ASN A 541 10.06 6.36 32.25
CA ASN A 541 9.55 6.12 30.90
C ASN A 541 10.46 6.72 29.81
N SER A 542 10.95 7.95 30.01
CA SER A 542 11.90 8.56 29.07
C SER A 542 13.25 7.82 29.01
N ALA A 543 13.71 7.22 30.11
CA ALA A 543 14.90 6.38 30.12
C ALA A 543 14.66 5.07 29.35
N LEU A 544 13.49 4.44 29.51
CA LEU A 544 13.10 3.23 28.77
C LEU A 544 12.96 3.47 27.27
N GLU A 545 12.38 4.60 26.85
CA GLU A 545 12.32 4.98 25.43
C GLU A 545 13.72 5.18 24.85
N LYS A 546 14.62 5.87 25.57
CA LYS A 546 16.02 6.01 25.13
C LYS A 546 16.73 4.66 24.99
N ILE A 547 16.52 3.72 25.93
CA ILE A 547 17.07 2.36 25.82
C ILE A 547 16.58 1.69 24.53
N HIS A 548 15.29 1.81 24.23
CA HIS A 548 14.70 1.23 23.03
C HIS A 548 15.30 1.81 21.74
N ASP A 549 15.47 3.14 21.69
CA ASP A 549 16.09 3.83 20.56
C ASP A 549 17.55 3.40 20.37
N TYR A 550 18.32 3.29 21.45
CA TYR A 550 19.70 2.80 21.40
C TYR A 550 19.79 1.33 20.99
N GLU A 551 18.83 0.48 21.40
CA GLU A 551 18.76 -0.93 20.95
C GLU A 551 18.49 -1.04 19.45
N LEU A 552 17.60 -0.20 18.91
CA LEU A 552 17.34 -0.12 17.47
C LEU A 552 18.56 0.36 16.69
N LEU A 553 19.25 1.39 17.19
CA LEU A 553 20.48 1.92 16.59
C LEU A 553 21.63 0.92 16.64
N TYR A 554 21.80 0.21 17.77
CA TYR A 554 22.81 -0.85 17.93
C TYR A 554 22.54 -2.01 16.95
N GLU A 555 21.31 -2.50 16.84
CA GLU A 555 20.95 -3.56 15.89
C GLU A 555 21.11 -3.13 14.42
N ALA A 556 20.86 -1.85 14.10
CA ALA A 556 21.10 -1.30 12.77
C ALA A 556 22.60 -1.19 12.46
N ALA A 557 23.41 -0.67 13.40
CA ALA A 557 24.86 -0.55 13.26
C ALA A 557 25.55 -1.91 13.16
N LYS A 558 25.13 -2.89 13.95
CA LYS A 558 25.62 -4.27 13.91
C LYS A 558 25.38 -4.97 12.56
N LYS A 559 24.33 -4.57 11.84
CA LYS A 559 24.01 -5.10 10.49
C LYS A 559 24.77 -4.39 9.38
N SER A 560 25.21 -3.14 9.59
CA SER A 560 25.85 -2.31 8.56
C SER A 560 27.39 -2.24 8.66
N GLU A 561 27.97 -2.37 9.85
CA GLU A 561 29.41 -2.25 10.07
C GLU A 561 30.18 -3.58 9.95
N LYS A 562 31.40 -3.50 9.37
CA LYS A 562 32.36 -4.63 9.30
C LYS A 562 33.43 -4.59 10.40
N ASP A 563 33.81 -3.42 10.89
CA ASP A 563 34.89 -3.25 11.89
C ASP A 563 34.37 -3.20 13.35
N GLY A 564 33.06 -3.04 13.54
CA GLY A 564 32.38 -3.19 14.84
C GLY A 564 32.68 -2.11 15.88
N THR A 565 33.37 -1.03 15.51
CA THR A 565 33.80 0.03 16.42
C THR A 565 32.63 0.87 16.94
N ILE A 566 31.68 1.27 16.07
CA ILE A 566 30.49 2.02 16.48
C ILE A 566 29.53 1.12 17.22
N SER A 567 29.39 -0.14 16.79
CA SER A 567 28.60 -1.14 17.51
C SER A 567 29.09 -1.33 18.95
N LYS A 568 30.41 -1.41 19.19
CA LYS A 568 30.96 -1.51 20.56
C LYS A 568 30.71 -0.26 21.41
N HIS A 569 30.88 0.92 20.84
CA HIS A 569 30.62 2.17 21.56
C HIS A 569 29.13 2.31 21.95
N LEU A 570 28.22 1.95 21.04
CA LEU A 570 26.78 1.91 21.33
C LEU A 570 26.41 0.81 22.35
N GLU A 571 27.17 -0.29 22.40
CA GLU A 571 27.00 -1.33 23.43
C GLU A 571 27.37 -0.81 24.81
N GLU A 572 28.48 -0.08 24.91
CA GLU A 572 28.92 0.56 26.16
C GLU A 572 27.93 1.62 26.64
N GLU A 573 27.45 2.52 25.77
CA GLU A 573 26.41 3.49 26.13
C GLU A 573 25.10 2.82 26.53
N LEU A 574 24.71 1.74 25.85
CA LEU A 574 23.50 0.98 26.18
C LEU A 574 23.61 0.32 27.56
N ILE A 575 24.79 -0.18 27.92
CA ILE A 575 25.05 -0.74 29.26
C ILE A 575 24.92 0.36 30.32
N GLU A 576 25.54 1.53 30.12
CA GLU A 576 25.46 2.64 31.07
C GLU A 576 24.02 3.11 31.29
N VAL A 577 23.23 3.24 30.22
CA VAL A 577 21.81 3.65 30.32
C VAL A 577 20.98 2.55 31.00
N LYS A 578 21.26 1.26 30.76
CA LYS A 578 20.61 0.14 31.46
C LYS A 578 20.93 0.11 32.95
N GLU A 579 22.17 0.38 33.33
CA GLU A 579 22.58 0.48 34.74
C GLU A 579 21.91 1.67 35.45
N PHE A 580 21.83 2.82 34.77
CA PHE A 580 21.10 3.99 35.27
C PHE A 580 19.61 3.70 35.44
N ASN A 581 18.98 3.03 34.47
CA ASN A 581 17.57 2.63 34.57
C ASN A 581 17.34 1.64 35.72
N ALA A 582 18.21 0.64 35.89
CA ALA A 582 18.14 -0.30 37.02
C ALA A 582 18.30 0.41 38.37
N HIS A 583 19.06 1.52 38.43
CA HIS A 583 19.13 2.34 39.63
C HIS A 583 17.81 3.08 39.89
N LEU A 584 17.19 3.67 38.86
CA LEU A 584 15.89 4.34 38.97
C LEU A 584 14.79 3.37 39.41
N GLU A 585 14.75 2.16 38.84
CA GLU A 585 13.80 1.11 39.24
C GLU A 585 13.95 0.73 40.72
N ARG A 586 15.19 0.56 41.20
CA ARG A 586 15.47 0.32 42.62
C ARG A 586 14.99 1.46 43.52
N GLN A 587 15.21 2.71 43.10
CA GLN A 587 14.72 3.88 43.86
C GLN A 587 13.18 3.93 43.88
N PHE A 588 12.53 3.66 42.74
CA PHE A 588 11.07 3.66 42.63
C PHE A 588 10.43 2.54 43.45
N GLN A 589 11.04 1.35 43.47
CA GLN A 589 10.61 0.24 44.31
C GLN A 589 10.73 0.60 45.79
N ALA A 590 11.87 1.14 46.22
CA ALA A 590 12.05 1.57 47.61
C ALA A 590 11.03 2.65 48.02
N GLN A 591 10.72 3.60 47.13
CA GLN A 591 9.66 4.60 47.38
C GLN A 591 8.27 3.95 47.48
N SER A 592 7.98 2.97 46.61
CA SER A 592 6.72 2.22 46.65
C SER A 592 6.56 1.43 47.95
N ASP A 593 7.62 0.77 48.41
CA ASP A 593 7.65 0.02 49.67
C ASP A 593 7.42 0.95 50.88
N ILE A 594 8.04 2.14 50.88
CA ILE A 594 7.81 3.16 51.91
C ILE A 594 6.36 3.63 51.90
N ILE A 595 5.79 3.91 50.73
CA ILE A 595 4.38 4.32 50.59
C ILE A 595 3.44 3.22 51.10
N GLU A 596 3.71 1.95 50.79
CA GLU A 596 2.91 0.83 51.25
C GLU A 596 2.99 0.65 52.78
N ALA A 597 4.19 0.79 53.35
CA ALA A 597 4.38 0.78 54.80
C ALA A 597 3.63 1.93 55.49
N LEU A 598 3.66 3.14 54.91
CA LEU A 598 2.91 4.30 55.41
C LEU A 598 1.39 4.09 55.29
N LYS A 599 0.90 3.54 54.17
CA LYS A 599 -0.52 3.18 54.00
C LYS A 599 -0.98 2.18 55.05
N LYS A 600 -0.18 1.14 55.31
CA LYS A 600 -0.47 0.14 56.35
C LYS A 600 -0.53 0.79 57.74
N LYS A 601 0.41 1.66 58.07
CA LYS A 601 0.40 2.41 59.34
C LYS A 601 -0.84 3.32 59.47
N LEU A 602 -1.24 3.99 58.38
CA LEU A 602 -2.41 4.87 58.36
C LEU A 602 -3.72 4.09 58.53
N LEU A 603 -3.85 2.91 57.90
CA LEU A 603 -4.98 2.01 58.08
C LEU A 603 -5.06 1.48 59.53
N GLN A 604 -3.92 1.10 60.12
CA GLN A 604 -3.85 0.69 61.53
C GLN A 604 -4.30 1.82 62.46
N HIS A 605 -3.79 3.03 62.25
CA HIS A 605 -4.18 4.21 63.02
C HIS A 605 -5.67 4.53 62.87
N ARG A 606 -6.23 4.45 61.64
CA ARG A 606 -7.66 4.65 61.40
C ARG A 606 -8.51 3.60 62.12
N SER A 607 -8.14 2.33 62.04
CA SER A 607 -8.81 1.24 62.75
C SER A 607 -8.78 1.45 64.27
N PHE A 608 -7.67 1.97 64.81
CA PHE A 608 -7.57 2.33 66.21
C PHE A 608 -8.50 3.50 66.57
N CYS A 609 -8.51 4.58 65.79
CA CYS A 609 -9.43 5.71 65.99
C CYS A 609 -10.90 5.26 65.94
N ASP A 610 -11.27 4.42 64.99
CA ASP A 610 -12.64 3.88 64.89
C ASP A 610 -12.99 3.04 66.13
N LYS A 611 -12.03 2.28 66.68
CA LYS A 611 -12.22 1.53 67.93
C LYS A 611 -12.37 2.46 69.13
N ILE A 612 -11.57 3.53 69.23
CA ILE A 612 -11.70 4.54 70.28
C ILE A 612 -13.06 5.24 70.20
N ASN A 613 -13.51 5.61 69.00
CA ASN A 613 -14.83 6.22 68.82
C ASN A 613 -15.95 5.28 69.29
N LYS A 614 -15.91 3.99 68.93
CA LYS A 614 -16.87 3.00 69.44
C LYS A 614 -16.83 2.84 70.95
N LEU A 615 -15.64 2.85 71.55
CA LEU A 615 -15.49 2.78 73.00
C LEU A 615 -16.01 4.05 73.70
N SER A 616 -15.92 5.22 73.07
CA SER A 616 -16.44 6.47 73.62
C SER A 616 -17.97 6.52 73.70
N GLU A 617 -18.68 5.67 72.93
CA GLU A 617 -20.13 5.52 73.00
C GLU A 617 -20.59 4.64 74.18
N LEU A 618 -19.67 3.94 74.85
CA LEU A 618 -19.98 3.15 76.04
C LEU A 618 -20.04 4.06 77.27
N GLU A 619 -21.05 3.89 78.11
CA GLU A 619 -21.17 4.65 79.36
C GLU A 619 -20.32 4.05 80.51
N ASP A 620 -19.96 2.77 80.42
CA ASP A 620 -19.20 2.08 81.47
C ASP A 620 -17.68 2.21 81.29
N ALA A 621 -17.09 3.12 82.07
CA ALA A 621 -15.64 3.34 82.12
C ALA A 621 -14.82 2.09 82.48
N SER A 622 -15.40 1.10 83.17
CA SER A 622 -14.74 -0.16 83.50
C SER A 622 -14.53 -1.02 82.29
N ARG A 623 -15.57 -1.14 81.48
CA ARG A 623 -15.57 -1.91 80.24
C ARG A 623 -14.66 -1.27 79.19
N ILE A 624 -14.67 0.06 79.07
CA ILE A 624 -13.74 0.78 78.20
C ILE A 624 -12.30 0.51 78.60
N GLN A 625 -11.99 0.58 79.89
CA GLN A 625 -10.65 0.32 80.41
C GLN A 625 -10.20 -1.12 80.10
N GLU A 626 -11.06 -2.11 80.30
CA GLU A 626 -10.75 -3.52 80.02
C GLU A 626 -10.51 -3.77 78.52
N GLU A 627 -11.36 -3.23 77.64
CA GLU A 627 -11.21 -3.38 76.19
C GLU A 627 -9.94 -2.68 75.66
N LEU A 628 -9.55 -1.54 76.24
CA LEU A 628 -8.28 -0.87 75.93
C LEU A 628 -7.06 -1.66 76.43
N VAL A 629 -7.14 -2.27 77.62
CA VAL A 629 -6.07 -3.15 78.13
C VAL A 629 -5.92 -4.38 77.26
N MET A 630 -7.03 -5.01 76.84
CA MET A 630 -7.01 -6.14 75.93
C MET A 630 -6.41 -5.77 74.58
N PHE A 631 -6.82 -4.64 73.99
CA PHE A 631 -6.25 -4.15 72.74
C PHE A 631 -4.75 -3.85 72.86
N SER A 632 -4.29 -3.29 73.98
CA SER A 632 -2.86 -3.03 74.21
C SER A 632 -2.02 -4.30 74.36
N ARG A 633 -2.61 -5.40 74.84
CA ARG A 633 -1.94 -6.71 74.94
C ARG A 633 -1.85 -7.41 73.59
N GLU A 634 -2.86 -7.23 72.76
CA GLU A 634 -2.93 -7.81 71.42
C GLU A 634 -2.08 -7.04 70.39
N ASN A 635 -1.77 -5.77 70.65
CA ASN A 635 -1.04 -4.90 69.73
C ASN A 635 0.19 -4.28 70.38
N ASN A 636 1.39 -4.72 69.98
CA ASN A 636 2.67 -4.17 70.46
C ASN A 636 3.14 -2.90 69.70
N CYS A 637 2.25 -2.26 68.94
CA CYS A 637 2.54 -1.05 68.17
C CYS A 637 2.31 0.24 68.98
N ASP A 638 2.60 1.40 68.38
CA ASP A 638 2.44 2.71 69.04
C ASP A 638 0.98 2.97 69.47
N GLU A 639 0.01 2.48 68.69
CA GLU A 639 -1.43 2.52 69.01
C GLU A 639 -1.76 1.67 70.25
N GLY A 640 -1.09 0.54 70.45
CA GLY A 640 -1.26 -0.29 71.64
C GLY A 640 -0.68 0.37 72.90
N LYS A 641 0.46 1.05 72.78
CA LYS A 641 1.01 1.88 73.87
C LYS A 641 0.09 3.04 74.21
N LEU A 642 -0.49 3.69 73.20
CA LEU A 642 -1.48 4.75 73.40
C LEU A 642 -2.75 4.23 74.08
N ALA A 643 -3.26 3.07 73.67
CA ALA A 643 -4.38 2.40 74.33
C ALA A 643 -4.09 2.08 75.81
N ALA A 644 -2.89 1.59 76.12
CA ALA A 644 -2.46 1.33 77.50
C ALA A 644 -2.43 2.63 78.33
N ASN A 645 -1.92 3.72 77.77
CA ASN A 645 -1.89 5.03 78.44
C ASN A 645 -3.29 5.57 78.70
N ILE A 646 -4.21 5.46 77.74
CA ILE A 646 -5.62 5.88 77.92
C ILE A 646 -6.28 5.02 79.00
N ALA A 647 -6.05 3.70 79.00
CA ALA A 647 -6.57 2.81 80.04
C ALA A 647 -6.06 3.16 81.44
N LEU A 648 -4.78 3.56 81.57
CA LEU A 648 -4.22 4.03 82.84
C LEU A 648 -4.89 5.32 83.32
N ILE A 649 -5.09 6.29 82.43
CA ILE A 649 -5.80 7.55 82.76
C ILE A 649 -7.23 7.25 83.26
N ILE A 650 -7.97 6.39 82.57
CA ILE A 650 -9.33 6.00 82.99
C ILE A 650 -9.30 5.31 84.35
N LYS A 651 -8.33 4.42 84.59
CA LYS A 651 -8.13 3.74 85.89
C LYS A 651 -7.89 4.74 87.02
N ASP A 652 -7.10 5.77 86.77
CA ASP A 652 -6.75 6.78 87.78
C ASP A 652 -7.92 7.73 88.05
N ILE A 653 -8.68 8.14 87.02
CA ILE A 653 -9.93 8.90 87.19
C ILE A 653 -10.94 8.12 88.04
N ARG A 654 -11.07 6.81 87.79
CA ARG A 654 -11.96 5.92 88.57
C ARG A 654 -11.51 5.72 90.03
N LYS A 655 -10.21 5.81 90.30
CA LYS A 655 -9.68 5.72 91.68
C LYS A 655 -9.81 7.04 92.44
N ASN A 656 -9.70 8.17 91.75
CA ASN A 656 -9.81 9.51 92.35
C ASN A 656 -11.25 10.01 92.50
N THR A 657 -12.26 9.32 91.97
CA THR A 657 -13.68 9.72 92.05
C THR A 657 -14.32 9.54 93.45
N PHE A 658 -13.57 9.06 94.45
CA PHE A 658 -14.01 8.96 95.86
C PHE A 658 -13.46 10.04 96.80
N TYR A 659 -12.65 11.00 96.33
CA TYR A 659 -12.26 12.17 97.12
C TYR A 659 -12.35 13.47 96.30
N SER A 660 -13.38 14.24 96.62
CA SER A 660 -13.58 15.66 96.33
C SER A 660 -13.76 16.11 94.87
N PRO A 661 -14.57 17.17 94.63
CA PRO A 661 -14.63 17.82 93.32
C PRO A 661 -13.23 18.32 92.96
N LEU A 662 -12.80 18.08 91.72
CA LEU A 662 -11.72 18.84 91.10
C LEU A 662 -12.13 20.31 91.08
N GLU A 663 -11.73 21.08 92.11
CA GLU A 663 -11.56 22.51 91.99
C GLU A 663 -10.48 22.72 90.93
N ILE A 664 -10.91 23.00 89.70
CA ILE A 664 -10.05 23.59 88.69
C ILE A 664 -9.66 24.96 89.22
N SER A 665 -8.51 25.03 89.89
CA SER A 665 -7.87 26.28 90.24
C SER A 665 -7.52 27.02 88.95
N THR A 666 -8.35 27.98 88.57
CA THR A 666 -8.07 28.94 87.49
C THR A 666 -7.06 30.01 87.94
N ALA A 667 -6.36 29.82 89.07
CA ALA A 667 -5.49 30.85 89.64
C ALA A 667 -4.12 31.00 88.94
N HIS A 668 -3.74 30.12 88.01
CA HIS A 668 -2.42 30.19 87.36
C HIS A 668 -2.37 30.09 85.83
N HIS A 669 -3.49 30.22 85.13
CA HIS A 669 -3.46 30.44 83.68
C HIS A 669 -4.03 31.81 83.35
N LYS A 670 -3.12 32.79 83.17
CA LYS A 670 -3.41 34.01 82.41
C LYS A 670 -3.77 33.59 80.98
N ILE A 671 -5.02 33.20 80.76
CA ILE A 671 -5.61 33.15 79.44
C ILE A 671 -5.80 34.61 79.03
N ARG A 672 -4.80 35.16 78.33
CA ARG A 672 -4.98 36.40 77.58
C ARG A 672 -6.05 36.15 76.53
N PRO A 673 -7.05 37.04 76.39
CA PRO A 673 -7.94 36.98 75.25
C PRO A 673 -7.10 37.23 74.00
N TYR A 674 -7.13 36.30 73.05
CA TYR A 674 -6.59 36.52 71.70
C TYR A 674 -7.49 37.57 71.04
N SER A 675 -7.09 38.83 71.16
CA SER A 675 -7.48 39.89 70.25
C SER A 675 -6.80 39.63 68.91
N SER A 676 -7.61 39.47 67.87
CA SER A 676 -7.25 39.71 66.48
C SER A 676 -6.44 41.01 66.36
N VAL A 677 -5.31 40.96 65.64
CA VAL A 677 -4.82 41.94 64.65
C VAL A 677 -3.37 41.61 64.30
N ASP A 678 -3.13 41.57 62.99
CA ASP A 678 -1.87 41.73 62.23
C ASP A 678 -0.53 41.41 62.91
N SER A 679 0.17 40.45 62.31
CA SER A 679 1.60 40.62 62.01
C SER A 679 1.99 39.74 60.82
N SER A 680 2.17 40.43 59.70
CA SER A 680 3.08 40.10 58.62
C SER A 680 4.43 39.57 59.13
N ALA A 681 4.84 38.38 58.67
CA ALA A 681 6.25 38.03 58.51
C ALA A 681 6.36 36.75 57.66
N GLU A 682 6.85 36.95 56.44
CA GLU A 682 7.96 36.19 55.86
C GLU A 682 7.84 34.66 55.85
N TRP A 683 7.21 34.16 54.79
CA TRP A 683 7.57 32.85 54.24
C TRP A 683 8.93 32.97 53.57
N GLN A 684 9.96 32.41 54.20
CA GLN A 684 11.26 32.19 53.58
C GLN A 684 11.13 31.12 52.50
N SER A 685 10.97 31.58 51.27
CA SER A 685 11.23 30.80 50.06
C SER A 685 12.73 30.63 49.89
N ASN A 686 13.26 29.42 50.13
CA ASN A 686 14.57 29.04 49.62
C ASN A 686 14.42 28.69 48.13
N SER A 687 14.50 29.73 47.30
CA SER A 687 14.88 29.60 45.90
C SER A 687 16.41 29.58 45.83
N SER A 688 16.98 28.51 45.30
CA SER A 688 18.38 28.44 44.87
C SER A 688 18.41 27.95 43.43
N GLU A 689 18.05 28.83 42.50
CA GLU A 689 18.63 28.82 41.15
C GLU A 689 19.95 29.60 41.21
N GLY A 690 21.01 28.96 40.76
CA GLY A 690 22.36 29.52 40.76
C GLY A 690 23.37 28.55 40.20
N ILE A 691 23.22 28.19 38.92
CA ILE A 691 24.36 27.71 38.13
C ILE A 691 24.50 28.63 36.92
N VAL A 692 25.64 29.31 36.97
CA VAL A 692 26.24 30.20 35.99
C VAL A 692 26.66 29.39 34.76
N SER A 693 26.20 29.80 33.58
CA SER A 693 26.87 29.47 32.31
C SER A 693 28.15 30.30 32.19
N PRO A 694 29.28 29.71 31.77
CA PRO A 694 30.38 30.46 31.18
C PRO A 694 30.44 30.28 29.67
N ASP A 695 30.74 31.40 29.02
CA ASP A 695 31.41 31.56 27.74
C ASP A 695 30.61 31.44 26.43
N GLU A 696 30.09 32.61 26.01
CA GLU A 696 30.36 33.12 24.67
C GLU A 696 31.28 34.34 24.79
N HIS A 697 32.46 34.27 24.18
CA HIS A 697 33.22 35.43 23.72
C HIS A 697 33.63 35.16 22.28
N ASP A 698 33.31 36.14 21.43
CA ASP A 698 33.62 36.23 20.01
C ASP A 698 35.12 36.07 19.68
N GLU A 699 35.42 35.23 18.69
CA GLU A 699 36.23 35.53 17.49
C GLU A 699 35.82 34.61 16.32
#